data_AF-A0A1V6E826-F1
#
_entry.id   AF-A0A1V6E826-F1
#
_cell.length_a   1.000
_cell.length_b   1.000
_cell.length_c   1.000
_cell.angle_alpha   90.00
_cell.angle_beta   90.00
_cell.angle_gamma   90.00
#
_symmetry.space_group_name_H-M   'P 1'
#
loop_
_entity.id
_entity.type
_entity.pdbx_description
1 polymer ?
#
loop_
_entity_poly.entity_id
_entity_poly.type
_entity_poly.pdbx_seq_one_letter_code
_entity_poly.pdbx_strand_id
1 'polypeptide(L)'
;MKRVLSAALFAIALCASLFATGGTERPFVSPVFGEHMVLQRGKPNRIWGWTQPGAEVRVEIAGQTAKATAAADGRWQAEFTPPPAGGPYTLKIDGPQHVELGDILVGDVWLCGGQSNMEFSLRGARDGEAEVAAANHPGIRFFRVPTKSAYGPVAVPTGEWKVCAPEIFPMWGGGSAVAYYFARKVHAETGVPIGLIQSAVGGTPAECWMTPETLKRMPEFGPALAEIERFKARGEPEYGNFISHWYDEFDRGQKEEWGKETLDDSAWKPTTLKSAFADLGVPETPAIVWLRREIELPDPLPAGMAKVLLGVVEKMDTVHINGRWVGASSWVENPRVYPIGPDVLRPGKNTVVIRVLKTKPDGGFNTPAGDLKIVLGDGSSVALEGAWKGIVSVDARAPHPMPLAYENYPTMPSVLYQGMLRPLAPLALTGALWYQGEANQFKAQQYRTLLPAMITDWRTAFGQGDFPFYIVSLPAFMQRQAEPPSTADGWTQIREIQMEIGRSVRAAGTIITVDTGDADNIHPTEKVPVGERLALLALKNVYGRDVVTAGPTFAKLEALPGALRIHYTDTDGGLVVKGDKLGEFAVAGADRTWHWAEARVEGDTVVVSSPEVPEPIAVRYAWQANPLATLYNAAGLPAAPFRSDNW
;
A
#
# COMPACT_ATOMS: atom_id res chain seq x y z
N MET A 1 73.11 -48.69 -38.14
CA MET A 1 71.71 -48.36 -37.88
C MET A 1 71.59 -46.84 -37.80
N LYS A 2 70.87 -46.24 -38.75
CA LYS A 2 70.88 -44.81 -39.08
C LYS A 2 69.70 -44.08 -38.43
N ARG A 3 69.99 -42.97 -37.74
CA ARG A 3 69.41 -41.61 -37.83
C ARG A 3 67.96 -41.39 -38.36
N VAL A 4 67.24 -40.50 -37.63
CA VAL A 4 66.36 -39.37 -38.07
C VAL A 4 64.85 -39.44 -37.76
N LEU A 5 64.43 -38.44 -36.96
CA LEU A 5 63.19 -37.64 -36.86
C LEU A 5 61.85 -38.14 -37.41
N SER A 6 60.78 -37.92 -36.63
CA SER A 6 59.66 -36.99 -36.89
C SER A 6 58.66 -37.03 -35.72
N ALA A 7 58.40 -35.89 -35.04
CA ALA A 7 57.17 -35.06 -35.13
C ALA A 7 55.93 -35.75 -34.50
N ALA A 8 55.11 -35.15 -33.62
CA ALA A 8 54.89 -33.77 -33.24
C ALA A 8 54.23 -33.72 -31.85
N LEU A 9 54.65 -32.76 -31.02
CA LEU A 9 53.85 -32.17 -29.95
C LEU A 9 52.59 -31.53 -30.57
N PHE A 10 51.39 -31.85 -30.11
CA PHE A 10 50.21 -31.00 -30.32
C PHE A 10 49.20 -31.13 -29.17
N ALA A 11 49.04 -30.00 -28.46
CA ALA A 11 47.84 -29.51 -27.76
C ALA A 11 47.09 -30.42 -26.77
N ILE A 12 47.44 -30.31 -25.49
CA ILE A 12 46.44 -30.33 -24.40
C ILE A 12 46.29 -28.88 -23.95
N ALA A 13 45.39 -28.15 -24.62
CA ALA A 13 44.99 -26.80 -24.24
C ALA A 13 43.47 -26.68 -24.39
N LEU A 14 42.88 -26.06 -23.38
CA LEU A 14 41.53 -25.49 -23.34
C LEU A 14 40.34 -26.46 -23.31
N CYS A 15 39.89 -26.78 -22.10
CA CYS A 15 38.47 -26.97 -21.78
C CYS A 15 38.25 -26.74 -20.28
N ALA A 16 38.47 -25.50 -19.83
CA ALA A 16 38.09 -25.04 -18.50
C ALA A 16 37.75 -23.55 -18.57
N SER A 17 36.68 -23.22 -19.28
CA SER A 17 36.06 -21.89 -19.25
C SER A 17 34.70 -22.03 -19.90
N LEU A 18 33.69 -22.30 -19.07
CA LEU A 18 32.27 -21.96 -19.27
C LEU A 18 31.50 -22.38 -18.01
N PHE A 19 31.91 -21.86 -16.85
CA PHE A 19 30.94 -21.56 -15.82
C PHE A 19 30.46 -20.14 -16.07
N ALA A 20 29.55 -20.00 -17.05
CA ALA A 20 28.69 -18.83 -17.11
C ALA A 20 27.70 -18.96 -15.96
N THR A 21 28.08 -18.47 -14.77
CA THR A 21 27.13 -18.18 -13.71
C THR A 21 26.28 -17.00 -14.17
N GLY A 22 25.10 -17.29 -14.73
CA GLY A 22 24.07 -16.29 -15.02
C GLY A 22 23.44 -15.71 -13.75
N GLY A 23 24.27 -15.20 -12.84
CA GLY A 23 23.81 -14.27 -11.80
C GLY A 23 23.97 -12.86 -12.35
N THR A 24 22.91 -12.06 -12.34
CA THR A 24 23.03 -10.61 -12.54
C THR A 24 24.13 -10.09 -11.62
N GLU A 25 25.20 -9.54 -12.20
CA GLU A 25 26.32 -9.00 -11.44
C GLU A 25 25.78 -7.93 -10.48
N ARG A 26 26.02 -8.12 -9.18
CA ARG A 26 25.57 -7.15 -8.17
C ARG A 26 26.35 -5.85 -8.35
N PRO A 27 25.72 -4.68 -8.21
CA PRO A 27 26.37 -3.41 -8.58
C PRO A 27 27.50 -3.05 -7.60
N PHE A 28 28.53 -2.36 -8.10
CA PHE A 28 29.65 -1.95 -7.24
C PHE A 28 29.20 -1.08 -6.08
N VAL A 29 28.20 -0.22 -6.30
CA VAL A 29 27.54 0.62 -5.29
C VAL A 29 26.05 0.28 -5.29
N SER A 30 25.44 0.15 -4.12
CA SER A 30 24.00 -0.11 -4.02
C SER A 30 23.18 1.01 -4.70
N PRO A 31 22.17 0.69 -5.54
CA PRO A 31 21.41 1.71 -6.29
C PRO A 31 20.61 2.69 -5.42
N VAL A 32 20.49 2.42 -4.12
CA VAL A 32 19.91 3.39 -3.17
C VAL A 32 20.80 4.63 -2.96
N PHE A 33 22.09 4.52 -3.33
CA PHE A 33 23.01 5.65 -3.42
C PHE A 33 23.13 6.07 -4.88
N GLY A 34 22.87 7.33 -5.16
CA GLY A 34 22.93 7.90 -6.50
C GLY A 34 23.10 9.41 -6.44
N GLU A 35 23.13 10.03 -7.61
CA GLU A 35 23.08 11.49 -7.72
C GLU A 35 21.82 12.05 -7.05
N HIS A 36 21.86 13.30 -6.63
CA HIS A 36 20.74 14.01 -5.98
C HIS A 36 20.30 13.44 -4.61
N MET A 37 20.98 12.45 -4.05
CA MET A 37 20.55 11.85 -2.78
C MET A 37 20.72 12.79 -1.58
N VAL A 38 20.05 12.43 -0.48
CA VAL A 38 20.25 13.08 0.83
C VAL A 38 20.85 12.07 1.80
N LEU A 39 21.99 12.42 2.38
CA LEU A 39 22.60 11.68 3.49
C LEU A 39 22.09 12.24 4.83
N GLN A 40 21.90 11.35 5.80
CA GLN A 40 21.36 11.71 7.10
C GLN A 40 22.38 12.50 7.94
N ARG A 41 22.07 13.74 8.30
CA ARG A 41 22.92 14.57 9.16
C ARG A 41 23.00 14.06 10.60
N GLY A 42 24.08 14.41 11.30
CA GLY A 42 24.19 14.30 12.76
C GLY A 42 24.33 12.88 13.32
N LYS A 43 24.50 11.86 12.47
CA LYS A 43 24.79 10.47 12.90
C LYS A 43 25.60 9.71 11.82
N PRO A 44 26.25 8.58 12.18
CA PRO A 44 26.98 7.77 11.22
C PRO A 44 26.08 7.27 10.07
N ASN A 45 26.58 7.36 8.85
CA ASN A 45 25.95 6.84 7.64
C ASN A 45 26.71 5.60 7.16
N ARG A 46 25.98 4.67 6.54
CA ARG A 46 26.53 3.45 5.97
C ARG A 46 26.30 3.46 4.47
N ILE A 47 27.37 3.30 3.71
CA ILE A 47 27.33 3.06 2.26
C ILE A 47 27.82 1.64 2.00
N TRP A 48 27.19 0.97 1.05
CA TRP A 48 27.52 -0.41 0.71
C TRP A 48 27.33 -0.69 -0.78
N GLY A 49 27.90 -1.81 -1.20
CA GLY A 49 27.74 -2.38 -2.54
C GLY A 49 28.39 -3.76 -2.58
N TRP A 50 28.74 -4.21 -3.78
CA TRP A 50 29.29 -5.55 -3.97
C TRP A 50 30.53 -5.54 -4.86
N THR A 51 31.53 -6.34 -4.53
CA THR A 51 32.74 -6.55 -5.33
C THR A 51 33.36 -7.90 -5.00
N GLN A 52 34.52 -8.21 -5.56
CA GLN A 52 35.25 -9.44 -5.26
C GLN A 52 35.62 -9.52 -3.77
N PRO A 53 35.43 -10.67 -3.10
CA PRO A 53 35.81 -10.84 -1.70
C PRO A 53 37.26 -10.43 -1.41
N GLY A 54 37.48 -9.74 -0.30
CA GLY A 54 38.79 -9.24 0.12
C GLY A 54 39.24 -7.95 -0.56
N ALA A 55 38.53 -7.44 -1.57
CA ALA A 55 38.86 -6.15 -2.17
C ALA A 55 38.61 -4.99 -1.20
N GLU A 56 39.51 -4.00 -1.21
CA GLU A 56 39.36 -2.77 -0.44
C GLU A 56 38.54 -1.73 -1.22
N VAL A 57 37.66 -1.03 -0.51
CA VAL A 57 36.87 0.09 -1.00
C VAL A 57 37.08 1.28 -0.08
N ARG A 58 37.31 2.46 -0.66
CA ARG A 58 37.43 3.74 0.04
C ARG A 58 36.27 4.64 -0.36
N VAL A 59 35.63 5.24 0.63
CA VAL A 59 34.56 6.22 0.47
C VAL A 59 35.08 7.57 0.94
N GLU A 60 34.90 8.62 0.14
CA GLU A 60 35.28 10.00 0.49
C GLU A 60 34.16 10.99 0.21
N ILE A 61 33.91 11.90 1.14
CA ILE A 61 33.03 13.06 0.95
C ILE A 61 33.54 14.24 1.77
N ALA A 62 33.70 15.40 1.13
CA ALA A 62 34.19 16.63 1.76
C ALA A 62 35.48 16.43 2.61
N GLY A 63 36.43 15.64 2.11
CA GLY A 63 37.69 15.30 2.80
C GLY A 63 37.57 14.28 3.93
N GLN A 64 36.36 13.86 4.30
CA GLN A 64 36.15 12.74 5.23
C GLN A 64 36.27 11.41 4.48
N THR A 65 36.96 10.44 5.07
CA THR A 65 37.25 9.16 4.42
C THR A 65 36.89 7.98 5.30
N ALA A 66 36.31 6.94 4.71
CA ALA A 66 36.12 5.64 5.32
C ALA A 66 36.64 4.53 4.40
N LYS A 67 37.03 3.39 4.98
CA LYS A 67 37.46 2.20 4.24
C LYS A 67 36.60 1.00 4.63
N ALA A 68 36.42 0.09 3.68
CA ALA A 68 35.77 -1.19 3.87
C ALA A 68 36.52 -2.27 3.09
N THR A 69 36.40 -3.51 3.55
CA THR A 69 36.85 -4.69 2.82
C THR A 69 35.64 -5.54 2.50
N ALA A 70 35.52 -6.00 1.25
CA ALA A 70 34.43 -6.87 0.84
C ALA A 70 34.48 -8.21 1.59
N ALA A 71 33.36 -8.62 2.18
CA ALA A 71 33.24 -9.88 2.89
C ALA A 71 33.20 -11.08 1.92
N ALA A 72 33.11 -12.30 2.48
CA ALA A 72 33.08 -13.54 1.70
C ALA A 72 31.89 -13.63 0.71
N ASP A 73 30.79 -12.94 1.00
CA ASP A 73 29.61 -12.84 0.12
C ASP A 73 29.72 -11.71 -0.92
N GLY A 74 30.89 -11.06 -1.00
CA GLY A 74 31.21 -9.94 -1.87
C GLY A 74 30.66 -8.60 -1.39
N ARG A 75 29.89 -8.53 -0.30
CA ARG A 75 29.35 -7.25 0.19
C ARG A 75 30.43 -6.45 0.91
N TRP A 76 30.59 -5.19 0.55
CA TRP A 76 31.39 -4.23 1.31
C TRP A 76 30.46 -3.20 1.96
N GLN A 77 30.84 -2.67 3.13
CA GLN A 77 30.11 -1.61 3.81
C GLN A 77 31.08 -0.69 4.55
N ALA A 78 31.06 0.60 4.21
CA ALA A 78 31.83 1.63 4.88
C ALA A 78 30.90 2.50 5.75
N GLU A 79 31.33 2.76 6.98
CA GLU A 79 30.65 3.69 7.89
C GLU A 79 31.47 4.98 8.01
N PHE A 80 30.81 6.13 7.89
CA PHE A 80 31.43 7.44 8.00
C PHE A 80 30.47 8.45 8.64
N THR A 81 31.02 9.53 9.16
CA THR A 81 30.20 10.68 9.59
C THR A 81 30.05 11.61 8.39
N PRO A 82 28.85 12.04 8.00
CA PRO A 82 28.71 12.99 6.89
C PRO A 82 29.23 14.38 7.28
N PRO A 83 29.52 15.27 6.31
CA PRO A 83 29.84 16.68 6.58
C PRO A 83 28.64 17.43 7.20
N PRO A 84 28.81 18.70 7.58
CA PRO A 84 27.68 19.54 8.02
C PRO A 84 26.51 19.53 7.04
N ALA A 85 25.30 19.81 7.54
CA ALA A 85 24.10 19.88 6.71
C ALA A 85 24.22 20.95 5.61
N GLY A 86 23.67 20.68 4.42
CA GLY A 86 23.80 21.52 3.24
C GLY A 86 24.30 20.72 2.04
N GLY A 87 25.11 21.36 1.19
CA GLY A 87 25.60 20.82 -0.07
C GLY A 87 25.51 21.87 -1.18
N PRO A 88 25.69 21.48 -2.45
CA PRO A 88 25.94 20.10 -2.89
C PRO A 88 27.36 19.62 -2.54
N TYR A 89 27.47 18.35 -2.20
CA TYR A 89 28.74 17.62 -2.03
C TYR A 89 28.93 16.62 -3.17
N THR A 90 30.17 16.13 -3.31
CA THR A 90 30.53 15.00 -4.16
C THR A 90 30.98 13.83 -3.29
N LEU A 91 30.39 12.66 -3.52
CA LEU A 91 30.77 11.40 -2.88
C LEU A 91 31.60 10.58 -3.86
N LYS A 92 32.81 10.19 -3.46
CA LYS A 92 33.71 9.35 -4.26
C LYS A 92 33.84 7.98 -3.63
N ILE A 93 33.78 6.94 -4.44
CA ILE A 93 33.90 5.55 -4.04
C ILE A 93 34.94 4.88 -4.93
N ASP A 94 36.09 4.58 -4.34
CA ASP A 94 37.27 4.02 -5.01
C ASP A 94 37.52 2.57 -4.59
N GLY A 95 37.88 1.72 -5.52
CA GLY A 95 38.25 0.32 -5.28
C GLY A 95 38.56 -0.38 -6.61
N PRO A 96 38.05 -1.60 -6.83
CA PRO A 96 38.10 -2.23 -8.15
C PRO A 96 37.36 -1.46 -9.26
N GLN A 97 36.45 -0.55 -8.87
CA GLN A 97 35.84 0.43 -9.75
C GLN A 97 35.92 1.82 -9.09
N HIS A 98 35.75 2.87 -9.88
CA HIS A 98 35.68 4.25 -9.42
C HIS A 98 34.30 4.82 -9.74
N VAL A 99 33.60 5.35 -8.73
CA VAL A 99 32.29 5.98 -8.86
C VAL A 99 32.31 7.33 -8.17
N GLU A 100 31.87 8.37 -8.86
CA GLU A 100 31.60 9.69 -8.27
C GLU A 100 30.12 10.00 -8.38
N LEU A 101 29.49 10.39 -7.27
CA LEU A 101 28.09 10.80 -7.20
C LEU A 101 28.03 12.28 -6.84
N GLY A 102 27.38 13.08 -7.69
CA GLY A 102 27.22 14.53 -7.54
C GLY A 102 25.85 14.95 -6.97
N ASP A 103 25.74 16.25 -6.68
CA ASP A 103 24.54 16.87 -6.08
C ASP A 103 24.05 16.17 -4.80
N ILE A 104 24.99 15.80 -3.91
CA ILE A 104 24.65 15.12 -2.66
C ILE A 104 24.34 16.16 -1.59
N LEU A 105 23.15 16.10 -1.00
CA LEU A 105 22.80 16.92 0.15
C LEU A 105 23.02 16.16 1.45
N VAL A 106 23.30 16.88 2.53
CA VAL A 106 23.26 16.34 3.90
C VAL A 106 22.12 17.03 4.65
N GLY A 107 21.19 16.22 5.16
CA GLY A 107 19.91 16.69 5.67
C GLY A 107 19.19 15.66 6.54
N ASP A 108 17.88 15.78 6.68
CA ASP A 108 17.06 14.83 7.43
C ASP A 108 16.33 13.86 6.49
N VAL A 109 16.52 12.55 6.71
CA VAL A 109 16.01 11.47 5.84
C VAL A 109 14.83 10.77 6.52
N TRP A 110 13.69 10.75 5.85
CA TRP A 110 12.44 10.18 6.38
C TRP A 110 11.95 9.01 5.52
N LEU A 111 11.66 7.88 6.18
CA LEU A 111 11.01 6.74 5.53
C LEU A 111 9.50 6.96 5.52
N CYS A 112 8.93 7.10 4.33
CA CYS A 112 7.50 7.33 4.11
C CYS A 112 6.84 6.01 3.70
N GLY A 113 6.22 5.34 4.67
CA GLY A 113 5.65 4.00 4.52
C GLY A 113 4.13 3.94 4.64
N GLY A 114 3.56 2.86 4.12
CA GLY A 114 2.14 2.56 4.28
C GLY A 114 1.49 2.11 2.99
N GLN A 115 0.25 2.53 2.78
CA GLN A 115 -0.56 2.11 1.63
C GLN A 115 -0.93 3.29 0.71
N SER A 116 -2.07 3.19 0.03
CA SER A 116 -2.51 4.08 -1.05
C SER A 116 -2.55 5.55 -0.64
N ASN A 117 -2.92 5.88 0.60
CA ASN A 117 -2.93 7.26 1.09
C ASN A 117 -1.52 7.85 1.29
N MET A 118 -0.50 7.02 1.60
CA MET A 118 0.90 7.43 1.54
C MET A 118 1.41 7.47 0.09
N GLU A 119 1.00 6.53 -0.77
CA GLU A 119 1.41 6.49 -2.18
C GLU A 119 0.78 7.60 -3.04
N PHE A 120 -0.30 8.21 -2.56
CA PHE A 120 -1.12 9.18 -3.27
C PHE A 120 -0.28 10.36 -3.83
N SER A 121 -0.34 10.56 -5.14
CA SER A 121 0.44 11.58 -5.85
C SER A 121 0.02 13.00 -5.46
N LEU A 122 0.99 13.94 -5.43
CA LEU A 122 0.73 15.37 -5.24
C LEU A 122 -0.30 15.91 -6.24
N ARG A 123 -0.23 15.49 -7.51
CA ARG A 123 -1.14 15.96 -8.56
C ARG A 123 -2.61 15.59 -8.29
N GLY A 124 -2.84 14.48 -7.58
CA GLY A 124 -4.18 14.03 -7.21
C GLY A 124 -4.79 14.76 -6.01
N ALA A 125 -4.01 15.57 -5.27
CA ALA A 125 -4.53 16.34 -4.14
C ALA A 125 -5.52 17.42 -4.61
N ARG A 126 -6.33 17.99 -3.70
CA ARG A 126 -7.42 18.93 -4.06
C ARG A 126 -6.96 20.07 -4.97
N ASP A 127 -5.82 20.68 -4.64
CA ASP A 127 -5.18 21.75 -5.42
C ASP A 127 -3.91 21.27 -6.15
N GLY A 128 -3.85 19.97 -6.48
CA GLY A 128 -2.65 19.29 -6.91
C GLY A 128 -1.99 19.86 -8.16
N GLU A 129 -2.76 20.32 -9.14
CA GLU A 129 -2.19 20.93 -10.36
C GLU A 129 -1.40 22.21 -10.07
N ALA A 130 -1.94 23.11 -9.25
CA ALA A 130 -1.26 24.34 -8.85
C ALA A 130 -0.03 24.04 -8.00
N GLU A 131 -0.15 23.07 -7.09
CA GLU A 131 0.92 22.63 -6.20
C GLU A 131 2.08 21.99 -6.97
N VAL A 132 1.79 21.14 -7.97
CA VAL A 132 2.81 20.57 -8.85
C VAL A 132 3.50 21.66 -9.68
N ALA A 133 2.77 22.64 -10.21
CA ALA A 133 3.38 23.76 -10.93
C ALA A 133 4.34 24.59 -10.05
N ALA A 134 4.04 24.68 -8.75
CA ALA A 134 4.86 25.40 -7.77
C ALA A 134 5.96 24.53 -7.13
N ALA A 135 5.99 23.21 -7.36
CA ALA A 135 6.87 22.26 -6.69
C ALA A 135 8.32 22.31 -7.19
N ASN A 136 8.98 23.47 -7.07
CA ASN A 136 10.40 23.67 -7.38
C ASN A 136 11.20 23.89 -6.09
N HIS A 137 11.52 22.78 -5.40
CA HIS A 137 12.19 22.82 -4.11
C HIS A 137 13.50 22.01 -4.15
N PRO A 138 14.61 22.60 -4.60
CA PRO A 138 15.89 21.91 -4.72
C PRO A 138 16.54 21.56 -3.37
N GLY A 139 15.94 21.86 -2.22
CA GLY A 139 16.33 21.31 -0.92
C GLY A 139 15.61 20.00 -0.55
N ILE A 140 14.63 19.58 -1.35
CA ILE A 140 13.80 18.39 -1.09
C ILE A 140 14.09 17.34 -2.18
N ARG A 141 14.22 16.08 -1.76
CA ARG A 141 14.55 14.94 -2.63
C ARG A 141 13.66 13.76 -2.35
N PHE A 142 13.29 13.03 -3.40
CA PHE A 142 12.48 11.83 -3.31
C PHE A 142 13.26 10.62 -3.82
N PHE A 143 13.25 9.53 -3.07
CA PHE A 143 13.61 8.20 -3.54
C PHE A 143 12.36 7.33 -3.50
N ARG A 144 11.77 7.05 -4.66
CA ARG A 144 10.63 6.13 -4.74
C ARG A 144 11.15 4.72 -4.90
N VAL A 145 10.79 3.85 -3.97
CA VAL A 145 11.07 2.41 -4.05
C VAL A 145 10.00 1.79 -4.96
N PRO A 146 10.37 1.22 -6.12
CA PRO A 146 9.43 0.51 -6.97
C PRO A 146 8.81 -0.66 -6.23
N THR A 147 7.52 -0.94 -6.50
CA THR A 147 6.83 -2.08 -5.91
C THR A 147 7.54 -3.37 -6.28
N LYS A 148 8.03 -4.07 -5.26
CA LYS A 148 8.64 -5.38 -5.40
C LYS A 148 8.24 -6.24 -4.22
N SER A 149 7.32 -7.16 -4.46
CA SER A 149 7.06 -8.25 -3.54
C SER A 149 8.09 -9.34 -3.78
N ALA A 150 8.51 -10.04 -2.71
CA ALA A 150 9.42 -11.16 -2.79
C ALA A 150 9.12 -12.19 -1.70
N TYR A 151 9.22 -13.49 -2.00
CA TYR A 151 9.08 -14.54 -0.99
C TYR A 151 10.29 -14.63 -0.06
N GLY A 152 11.43 -14.05 -0.47
CA GLY A 152 12.67 -14.02 0.29
C GLY A 152 13.41 -12.68 0.17
N PRO A 153 14.44 -12.47 1.00
CA PRO A 153 15.12 -11.18 1.09
C PRO A 153 15.76 -10.78 -0.24
N VAL A 154 15.37 -9.62 -0.76
CA VAL A 154 16.02 -9.00 -1.91
C VAL A 154 17.27 -8.25 -1.43
N ALA A 155 18.41 -8.54 -2.06
CA ALA A 155 19.68 -7.91 -1.68
C ALA A 155 19.87 -6.52 -2.28
N VAL A 156 19.40 -6.30 -3.51
CA VAL A 156 19.66 -5.08 -4.30
C VAL A 156 18.39 -4.24 -4.36
N PRO A 157 18.36 -3.04 -3.76
CA PRO A 157 17.22 -2.13 -3.91
C PRO A 157 17.13 -1.63 -5.35
N THR A 158 15.95 -1.13 -5.72
CA THR A 158 15.72 -0.41 -6.97
C THR A 158 15.08 0.93 -6.67
N GLY A 159 15.20 1.87 -7.59
CA GLY A 159 14.76 3.25 -7.42
C GLY A 159 15.86 4.23 -7.78
N GLU A 160 15.51 5.50 -7.80
CA GLU A 160 16.42 6.60 -8.08
C GLU A 160 16.00 7.83 -7.28
N TRP A 161 16.98 8.64 -6.90
CA TRP A 161 16.75 9.92 -6.26
C TRP A 161 16.36 10.97 -7.30
N LYS A 162 15.34 11.75 -7.00
CA LYS A 162 14.87 12.85 -7.83
C LYS A 162 14.79 14.15 -7.02
N VAL A 163 15.15 15.25 -7.67
CA VAL A 163 14.90 16.62 -7.20
C VAL A 163 13.39 16.86 -7.16
N CYS A 164 12.89 17.51 -6.10
CA CYS A 164 11.50 17.96 -6.06
C CYS A 164 11.27 19.04 -7.13
N ALA A 165 10.66 18.61 -8.23
CA ALA A 165 10.37 19.37 -9.44
C ALA A 165 9.01 18.91 -10.02
N PRO A 166 8.30 19.73 -10.83
CA PRO A 166 6.98 19.36 -11.36
C PRO A 166 6.90 17.99 -12.05
N GLU A 167 7.99 17.55 -12.67
CA GLU A 167 8.08 16.34 -13.50
C GLU A 167 7.95 15.04 -12.70
N ILE A 168 8.22 15.07 -11.39
CA ILE A 168 8.18 13.87 -10.54
C ILE A 168 6.78 13.55 -9.99
N PHE A 169 5.78 14.37 -10.35
CA PHE A 169 4.40 14.28 -9.86
C PHE A 169 3.39 14.07 -11.00
N PRO A 170 3.42 12.91 -11.70
CA PRO A 170 2.35 12.52 -12.62
C PRO A 170 1.03 12.26 -11.87
N MET A 171 -0.07 12.11 -12.60
CA MET A 171 -1.38 11.81 -12.00
C MET A 171 -1.37 10.52 -11.17
N TRP A 172 -0.66 9.50 -11.67
CA TRP A 172 -0.56 8.18 -11.02
C TRP A 172 0.90 7.84 -10.74
N GLY A 173 1.21 7.51 -9.49
CA GLY A 173 2.58 7.31 -9.02
C GLY A 173 3.36 8.62 -8.86
N GLY A 174 4.68 8.50 -8.63
CA GLY A 174 5.54 9.65 -8.35
C GLY A 174 5.65 9.97 -6.85
N GLY A 175 5.98 11.23 -6.54
CA GLY A 175 6.15 11.68 -5.17
C GLY A 175 4.84 11.81 -4.38
N SER A 176 4.83 11.26 -3.18
CA SER A 176 3.71 11.32 -2.22
C SER A 176 3.32 12.75 -1.87
N ALA A 177 2.03 13.08 -1.96
CA ALA A 177 1.46 14.35 -1.54
C ALA A 177 1.71 14.61 -0.04
N VAL A 178 1.49 13.59 0.80
CA VAL A 178 1.68 13.71 2.26
C VAL A 178 3.14 13.99 2.59
N ALA A 179 4.06 13.24 1.97
CA ALA A 179 5.50 13.44 2.17
C ALA A 179 5.97 14.80 1.63
N TYR A 180 5.41 15.26 0.51
CA TYR A 180 5.68 16.58 -0.07
C TYR A 180 5.30 17.70 0.90
N TYR A 181 4.05 17.75 1.39
CA TYR A 181 3.60 18.81 2.29
C TYR A 181 4.35 18.77 3.64
N PHE A 182 4.67 17.58 4.13
CA PHE A 182 5.55 17.39 5.28
C PHE A 182 6.93 18.04 5.06
N ALA A 183 7.63 17.64 3.99
CA ALA A 183 8.99 18.12 3.72
C ALA A 183 9.00 19.61 3.41
N ARG A 184 8.01 20.12 2.67
CA ARG A 184 7.88 21.55 2.36
C ARG A 184 7.81 22.38 3.63
N LYS A 185 6.95 22.01 4.58
CA LYS A 185 6.83 22.73 5.85
C LYS A 185 8.11 22.61 6.69
N VAL A 186 8.64 21.41 6.88
CA VAL A 186 9.87 21.22 7.68
C VAL A 186 11.04 21.97 7.06
N HIS A 187 11.23 21.90 5.75
CA HIS A 187 12.30 22.61 5.04
C HIS A 187 12.15 24.12 5.16
N ALA A 188 10.96 24.67 4.96
CA ALA A 188 10.70 26.11 5.08
C ALA A 188 11.02 26.67 6.48
N GLU A 189 10.73 25.91 7.53
CA GLU A 189 10.86 26.33 8.94
C GLU A 189 12.28 26.12 9.51
N THR A 190 13.10 25.33 8.84
CA THR A 190 14.41 24.89 9.36
C THR A 190 15.58 25.18 8.43
N GLY A 191 15.32 25.34 7.12
CA GLY A 191 16.33 25.43 6.07
C GLY A 191 17.09 24.12 5.80
N VAL A 192 16.78 23.03 6.51
CA VAL A 192 17.50 21.77 6.42
C VAL A 192 17.04 20.99 5.18
N PRO A 193 17.93 20.45 4.33
CA PRO A 193 17.55 19.58 3.23
C PRO A 193 16.76 18.35 3.71
N ILE A 194 15.75 17.91 2.95
CA ILE A 194 14.89 16.78 3.32
C ILE A 194 14.96 15.69 2.26
N GLY A 195 15.30 14.47 2.68
CA GLY A 195 15.23 13.27 1.87
C GLY A 195 14.01 12.42 2.22
N LEU A 196 13.21 12.06 1.23
CA LEU A 196 12.00 11.26 1.41
C LEU A 196 12.15 9.92 0.71
N ILE A 197 12.24 8.84 1.48
CA ILE A 197 12.26 7.48 0.94
C ILE A 197 10.84 6.95 0.96
N GLN A 198 10.17 6.94 -0.20
CA GLN A 198 8.80 6.48 -0.33
C GLN A 198 8.76 4.98 -0.61
N SER A 199 8.26 4.23 0.37
CA SER A 199 8.07 2.78 0.31
C SER A 199 6.63 2.45 0.72
N ALA A 200 5.69 2.64 -0.22
CA ALA A 200 4.26 2.49 0.03
C ALA A 200 3.58 1.81 -1.16
N VAL A 201 2.59 0.97 -0.88
CA VAL A 201 1.85 0.20 -1.90
C VAL A 201 0.36 0.16 -1.55
N GLY A 202 -0.49 0.63 -2.47
CA GLY A 202 -1.94 0.61 -2.34
C GLY A 202 -2.55 -0.72 -1.90
N GLY A 203 -3.52 -0.65 -0.97
CA GLY A 203 -4.30 -1.81 -0.52
C GLY A 203 -3.56 -2.81 0.38
N THR A 204 -2.35 -2.49 0.86
CA THR A 204 -1.54 -3.44 1.62
C THR A 204 -1.74 -3.32 3.13
N PRO A 205 -1.98 -4.45 3.83
CA PRO A 205 -2.08 -4.47 5.28
C PRO A 205 -0.69 -4.44 5.94
N ALA A 206 -0.62 -4.10 7.23
CA ALA A 206 0.65 -3.90 7.94
C ALA A 206 1.55 -5.14 7.97
N GLU A 207 0.98 -6.35 8.00
CA GLU A 207 1.75 -7.61 8.01
C GLU A 207 2.62 -7.82 6.76
N CYS A 208 2.33 -7.14 5.63
CA CYS A 208 3.18 -7.19 4.45
C CYS A 208 4.56 -6.54 4.68
N TRP A 209 4.62 -5.65 5.66
CA TRP A 209 5.77 -4.78 5.95
C TRP A 209 6.58 -5.26 7.16
N MET A 210 6.42 -6.51 7.56
CA MET A 210 7.09 -7.11 8.73
C MET A 210 7.96 -8.31 8.32
N THR A 211 8.96 -8.63 9.13
CA THR A 211 9.75 -9.86 8.98
C THR A 211 8.90 -11.10 9.18
N PRO A 212 9.23 -12.23 8.51
CA PRO A 212 8.61 -13.52 8.82
C PRO A 212 8.84 -13.92 10.28
N GLU A 213 9.99 -13.56 10.86
CA GLU A 213 10.36 -13.89 12.23
C GLU A 213 9.44 -13.23 13.26
N THR A 214 9.08 -11.96 13.05
CA THR A 214 8.14 -11.25 13.93
C THR A 214 6.73 -11.80 13.75
N LEU A 215 6.28 -12.04 12.52
CA LEU A 215 4.95 -12.56 12.23
C LEU A 215 4.73 -14.00 12.72
N LYS A 216 5.75 -14.85 12.74
CA LYS A 216 5.67 -16.22 13.30
C LYS A 216 5.27 -16.25 14.79
N ARG A 217 5.41 -15.13 15.51
CA ARG A 217 4.98 -15.00 16.92
C ARG A 217 3.48 -14.75 17.07
N MET A 218 2.78 -14.53 15.95
CA MET A 218 1.35 -14.31 15.86
C MET A 218 0.74 -15.50 15.09
N PRO A 219 0.21 -16.53 15.80
CA PRO A 219 -0.14 -17.82 15.22
C PRO A 219 -1.04 -17.76 13.98
N GLU A 220 -1.87 -16.73 13.89
CA GLU A 220 -2.81 -16.53 12.80
C GLU A 220 -2.16 -16.26 11.43
N PHE A 221 -0.88 -15.85 11.38
CA PHE A 221 -0.13 -15.74 10.11
C PHE A 221 0.60 -17.03 9.72
N GLY A 222 0.66 -18.04 10.61
CA GLY A 222 1.37 -19.29 10.39
C GLY A 222 1.02 -20.00 9.07
N PRO A 223 -0.27 -20.19 8.73
CA PRO A 223 -0.66 -20.86 7.49
C PRO A 223 -0.20 -20.11 6.22
N ALA A 224 -0.36 -18.79 6.18
CA ALA A 224 0.07 -17.99 5.03
C ALA A 224 1.60 -17.98 4.86
N LEU A 225 2.34 -17.90 5.97
CA LEU A 225 3.81 -17.98 5.95
C LEU A 225 4.30 -19.36 5.49
N ALA A 226 3.63 -20.44 5.89
CA ALA A 226 3.97 -21.79 5.43
C ALA A 226 3.76 -21.94 3.92
N GLU A 227 2.71 -21.34 3.35
CA GLU A 227 2.46 -21.37 1.91
C GLU A 227 3.51 -20.54 1.13
N ILE A 228 3.92 -19.39 1.66
CA ILE A 228 5.01 -18.59 1.08
C ILE A 228 6.33 -19.41 1.06
N GLU A 229 6.67 -20.10 2.15
CA GLU A 229 7.85 -20.96 2.18
C GLU A 229 7.73 -22.14 1.21
N ARG A 230 6.52 -22.68 1.00
CA ARG A 230 6.27 -23.71 -0.03
C ARG A 230 6.51 -23.18 -1.44
N PHE A 231 5.99 -21.99 -1.77
CA PHE A 231 6.22 -21.35 -3.07
C PHE A 231 7.70 -21.09 -3.32
N LYS A 232 8.39 -20.56 -2.32
CA LYS A 232 9.85 -20.35 -2.35
C LYS A 232 10.62 -21.67 -2.55
N ALA A 233 10.26 -22.73 -1.84
CA ALA A 233 10.92 -24.03 -1.96
C ALA A 233 10.72 -24.69 -3.33
N ARG A 234 9.58 -24.44 -3.99
CA ARG A 234 9.29 -24.89 -5.36
C ARG A 234 9.92 -24.01 -6.44
N GLY A 235 10.48 -22.86 -6.09
CA GLY A 235 10.97 -21.88 -7.05
C GLY A 235 9.84 -21.26 -7.89
N GLU A 236 8.63 -21.15 -7.30
CA GLU A 236 7.50 -20.55 -7.99
C GLU A 236 7.79 -19.08 -8.32
N PRO A 237 7.35 -18.60 -9.49
CA PRO A 237 7.56 -17.23 -9.90
C PRO A 237 6.82 -16.24 -8.98
N GLU A 238 7.43 -15.07 -8.80
CA GLU A 238 6.97 -14.01 -7.92
C GLU A 238 5.97 -13.09 -8.65
N TYR A 239 4.76 -13.57 -8.93
CA TYR A 239 3.67 -12.76 -9.51
C TYR A 239 2.28 -13.12 -9.01
N GLY A 240 1.32 -12.25 -9.34
CA GLY A 240 -0.11 -12.57 -9.28
C GLY A 240 -0.68 -12.47 -7.87
N ASN A 241 -1.24 -13.58 -7.38
CA ASN A 241 -1.87 -13.75 -6.07
C ASN A 241 -1.79 -15.23 -5.67
N PHE A 242 -2.18 -15.61 -4.45
CA PHE A 242 -2.12 -17.03 -4.03
C PHE A 242 -2.88 -17.96 -5.00
N ILE A 243 -3.93 -17.47 -5.64
CA ILE A 243 -4.73 -18.24 -6.58
C ILE A 243 -4.11 -18.35 -7.98
N SER A 244 -3.14 -17.49 -8.34
CA SER A 244 -2.52 -17.51 -9.67
C SER A 244 -1.75 -18.80 -9.89
N HIS A 245 -0.95 -19.22 -8.90
CA HIS A 245 -0.26 -20.52 -8.95
C HIS A 245 -1.24 -21.69 -9.01
N TRP A 246 -2.39 -21.58 -8.32
CA TRP A 246 -3.45 -22.58 -8.41
C TRP A 246 -4.10 -22.62 -9.81
N TYR A 247 -4.25 -21.47 -10.48
CA TYR A 247 -4.68 -21.42 -11.88
C TYR A 247 -3.66 -22.08 -12.80
N ASP A 248 -2.39 -21.69 -12.69
CA ASP A 248 -1.34 -22.24 -13.54
C ASP A 248 -1.17 -23.74 -13.34
N GLU A 249 -1.45 -24.23 -12.13
CA GLU A 249 -1.41 -25.65 -11.80
C GLU A 249 -2.69 -26.41 -12.23
N PHE A 250 -3.89 -25.81 -12.16
CA PHE A 250 -5.14 -26.58 -12.30
C PHE A 250 -6.17 -26.04 -13.31
N ASP A 251 -6.06 -24.81 -13.83
CA ASP A 251 -6.96 -24.30 -14.88
C ASP A 251 -6.63 -24.97 -16.23
N ARG A 252 -7.30 -26.09 -16.50
CA ARG A 252 -7.20 -26.83 -17.75
C ARG A 252 -7.47 -25.96 -18.98
N GLY A 253 -8.46 -25.06 -18.90
CA GLY A 253 -8.80 -24.17 -20.01
C GLY A 253 -7.72 -23.16 -20.37
N GLN A 254 -6.91 -22.73 -19.40
CA GLN A 254 -5.73 -21.89 -19.68
C GLN A 254 -4.63 -22.71 -20.36
N LYS A 255 -4.37 -23.93 -19.89
CA LYS A 255 -3.36 -24.84 -20.46
C LYS A 255 -3.69 -25.32 -21.87
N GLU A 256 -4.97 -25.57 -22.13
CA GLU A 256 -5.49 -26.00 -23.43
C GLU A 256 -5.92 -24.81 -24.32
N GLU A 257 -5.66 -23.58 -23.87
CA GLU A 257 -5.90 -22.34 -24.61
C GLU A 257 -7.35 -22.17 -25.12
N TRP A 258 -8.35 -22.47 -24.28
CA TRP A 258 -9.78 -22.40 -24.62
C TRP A 258 -10.28 -20.98 -24.99
N GLY A 259 -9.45 -19.95 -24.79
CA GLY A 259 -9.73 -18.60 -25.29
C GLY A 259 -9.62 -18.47 -26.80
N LYS A 260 -8.97 -19.41 -27.50
CA LYS A 260 -8.72 -19.34 -28.95
C LYS A 260 -10.01 -19.37 -29.76
N GLU A 261 -9.99 -18.64 -30.88
CA GLU A 261 -11.12 -18.62 -31.80
C GLU A 261 -11.38 -20.00 -32.42
N THR A 262 -10.32 -20.75 -32.74
CA THR A 262 -10.38 -22.04 -33.44
C THR A 262 -10.71 -23.23 -32.53
N LEU A 263 -11.08 -22.99 -31.27
CA LEU A 263 -11.42 -24.06 -30.33
C LEU A 263 -12.66 -24.85 -30.82
N ASP A 264 -12.57 -26.18 -30.79
CA ASP A 264 -13.74 -27.06 -30.90
C ASP A 264 -14.46 -27.14 -29.55
N ASP A 265 -15.64 -26.53 -29.48
CA ASP A 265 -16.50 -26.50 -28.31
C ASP A 265 -17.69 -27.47 -28.40
N SER A 266 -17.65 -28.44 -29.31
CA SER A 266 -18.73 -29.42 -29.53
C SER A 266 -19.07 -30.25 -28.27
N ALA A 267 -18.08 -30.50 -27.42
CA ALA A 267 -18.23 -31.22 -26.16
C ALA A 267 -18.71 -30.34 -24.98
N TRP A 268 -18.83 -29.02 -25.16
CA TRP A 268 -19.24 -28.11 -24.09
C TRP A 268 -20.75 -28.17 -23.85
N LYS A 269 -21.17 -28.04 -22.59
CA LYS A 269 -22.58 -28.20 -22.20
C LYS A 269 -23.36 -26.90 -22.45
N PRO A 270 -24.62 -26.97 -22.93
CA PRO A 270 -25.49 -25.80 -23.00
C PRO A 270 -25.73 -25.17 -21.63
N THR A 271 -25.73 -23.85 -21.54
CA THR A 271 -25.95 -23.09 -20.31
C THR A 271 -26.31 -21.62 -20.60
N THR A 272 -26.39 -20.79 -19.57
CA THR A 272 -26.46 -19.33 -19.65
C THR A 272 -25.40 -18.72 -18.73
N LEU A 273 -25.10 -17.43 -18.86
CA LEU A 273 -24.16 -16.76 -17.94
C LEU A 273 -24.61 -16.87 -16.48
N LYS A 274 -25.91 -16.70 -16.18
CA LYS A 274 -26.44 -16.69 -14.81
C LYS A 274 -26.53 -18.08 -14.18
N SER A 275 -26.84 -19.10 -14.96
CA SER A 275 -26.99 -20.49 -14.48
C SER A 275 -25.74 -21.34 -14.66
N ALA A 276 -24.67 -20.80 -15.27
CA ALA A 276 -23.41 -21.48 -15.60
C ALA A 276 -22.96 -22.51 -14.55
N PHE A 277 -22.79 -22.07 -13.30
CA PHE A 277 -22.27 -22.95 -12.25
C PHE A 277 -23.26 -24.06 -11.86
N ALA A 278 -24.56 -23.78 -11.84
CA ALA A 278 -25.57 -24.77 -11.53
C ALA A 278 -25.70 -25.81 -12.65
N ASP A 279 -25.81 -25.35 -13.91
CA ASP A 279 -25.93 -26.21 -15.09
C ASP A 279 -24.71 -27.12 -15.29
N LEU A 280 -23.53 -26.62 -14.91
CA LEU A 280 -22.27 -27.36 -14.99
C LEU A 280 -22.02 -28.28 -13.78
N GLY A 281 -22.93 -28.31 -12.79
CA GLY A 281 -22.87 -29.24 -11.66
C GLY A 281 -21.98 -28.80 -10.51
N VAL A 282 -21.69 -27.50 -10.40
CA VAL A 282 -20.89 -26.88 -9.32
C VAL A 282 -21.62 -25.69 -8.66
N PRO A 283 -22.90 -25.83 -8.26
CA PRO A 283 -23.68 -24.71 -7.69
C PRO A 283 -23.12 -24.21 -6.36
N GLU A 284 -22.60 -25.10 -5.52
CA GLU A 284 -22.10 -24.77 -4.18
C GLU A 284 -20.56 -24.76 -4.09
N THR A 285 -19.88 -25.31 -5.10
CA THR A 285 -18.44 -25.56 -5.06
C THR A 285 -17.68 -24.41 -5.73
N PRO A 286 -16.58 -23.91 -5.13
CA PRO A 286 -15.65 -23.03 -5.82
C PRO A 286 -15.12 -23.69 -7.09
N ALA A 287 -15.19 -23.00 -8.21
CA ALA A 287 -14.83 -23.57 -9.50
C ALA A 287 -14.44 -22.48 -10.52
N ILE A 288 -13.63 -22.90 -11.49
CA ILE A 288 -13.38 -22.14 -12.72
C ILE A 288 -14.25 -22.73 -13.81
N VAL A 289 -15.11 -21.89 -14.40
CA VAL A 289 -15.90 -22.23 -15.58
C VAL A 289 -15.45 -21.39 -16.76
N TRP A 290 -15.44 -22.00 -17.93
CA TRP A 290 -15.25 -21.30 -19.19
C TRP A 290 -16.57 -21.32 -19.96
N LEU A 291 -16.93 -20.17 -20.51
CA LEU A 291 -18.18 -19.91 -21.20
C LEU A 291 -17.86 -19.37 -22.59
N ARG A 292 -18.53 -19.90 -23.61
CA ARG A 292 -18.32 -19.53 -25.00
C ARG A 292 -19.63 -19.32 -25.73
N ARG A 293 -19.68 -18.27 -26.53
CA ARG A 293 -20.82 -17.92 -27.38
C ARG A 293 -20.38 -17.21 -28.64
N GLU A 294 -21.15 -17.43 -29.70
CA GLU A 294 -21.07 -16.66 -30.94
C GLU A 294 -22.11 -15.54 -30.94
N ILE A 295 -21.72 -14.36 -31.41
CA ILE A 295 -22.58 -13.20 -31.58
C ILE A 295 -22.45 -12.67 -33.01
N GLU A 296 -23.49 -12.00 -33.48
CA GLU A 296 -23.50 -11.33 -34.77
C GLU A 296 -23.42 -9.81 -34.55
N LEU A 297 -22.52 -9.13 -35.26
CA LEU A 297 -22.32 -7.69 -35.22
C LEU A 297 -22.69 -7.04 -36.56
N PRO A 298 -23.07 -5.75 -36.58
CA PRO A 298 -23.38 -5.02 -37.81
C PRO A 298 -22.23 -5.02 -38.83
N ASP A 299 -22.60 -4.98 -40.11
CA ASP A 299 -21.69 -4.74 -41.23
C ASP A 299 -22.15 -3.48 -42.00
N PRO A 300 -21.38 -2.38 -41.98
CA PRO A 300 -20.08 -2.20 -41.32
C PRO A 300 -20.20 -2.02 -39.80
N LEU A 301 -19.08 -2.23 -39.09
CA LEU A 301 -19.00 -1.92 -37.66
C LEU A 301 -19.11 -0.40 -37.41
N PRO A 302 -19.87 0.06 -36.41
CA PRO A 302 -19.93 1.46 -36.04
C PRO A 302 -18.57 2.01 -35.62
N ALA A 303 -18.26 3.23 -36.05
CA ALA A 303 -17.03 3.92 -35.66
C ALA A 303 -17.04 4.28 -34.17
N GLY A 304 -15.88 4.19 -33.52
CA GLY A 304 -15.71 4.51 -32.10
C GLY A 304 -15.21 3.32 -31.28
N MET A 305 -14.97 3.54 -29.99
CA MET A 305 -14.43 2.51 -29.09
C MET A 305 -15.54 1.64 -28.51
N ALA A 306 -15.57 0.36 -28.88
CA ALA A 306 -16.48 -0.62 -28.29
C ALA A 306 -16.04 -1.04 -26.88
N LYS A 307 -16.98 -1.54 -26.07
CA LYS A 307 -16.74 -1.98 -24.68
C LYS A 307 -17.53 -3.24 -24.35
N VAL A 308 -16.96 -4.14 -23.57
CA VAL A 308 -17.69 -5.24 -22.92
C VAL A 308 -18.13 -4.80 -21.53
N LEU A 309 -19.41 -4.93 -21.22
CA LEU A 309 -19.99 -4.67 -19.91
C LEU A 309 -20.44 -6.01 -19.33
N LEU A 310 -19.81 -6.46 -18.23
CA LEU A 310 -20.23 -7.66 -17.50
C LEU A 310 -20.89 -7.35 -16.15
N GLY A 311 -20.98 -6.09 -15.76
CA GLY A 311 -21.51 -5.67 -14.46
C GLY A 311 -20.76 -6.33 -13.29
N VAL A 312 -21.45 -6.75 -12.24
CA VAL A 312 -20.83 -7.38 -11.07
C VAL A 312 -20.63 -8.88 -11.30
N VAL A 313 -19.37 -9.31 -11.37
CA VAL A 313 -18.97 -10.72 -11.29
C VAL A 313 -18.37 -10.98 -9.91
N GLU A 314 -18.80 -12.05 -9.23
CA GLU A 314 -18.51 -12.29 -7.80
C GLU A 314 -17.02 -12.32 -7.46
N LYS A 315 -16.18 -12.99 -8.27
CA LYS A 315 -14.75 -13.10 -7.94
C LYS A 315 -13.82 -12.62 -9.03
N MET A 316 -13.52 -13.47 -10.01
CA MET A 316 -12.58 -13.13 -11.09
C MET A 316 -13.17 -13.48 -12.44
N ASP A 317 -12.86 -12.65 -13.43
CA ASP A 317 -13.23 -12.89 -14.81
C ASP A 317 -12.08 -12.57 -15.77
N THR A 318 -12.12 -13.21 -16.95
CA THR A 318 -11.22 -12.92 -18.07
C THR A 318 -12.02 -13.06 -19.36
N VAL A 319 -11.94 -12.05 -20.22
CA VAL A 319 -12.68 -11.97 -21.49
C VAL A 319 -11.72 -12.07 -22.66
N HIS A 320 -12.04 -12.96 -23.60
CA HIS A 320 -11.43 -13.03 -24.92
C HIS A 320 -12.50 -12.83 -25.98
N ILE A 321 -12.18 -12.09 -27.04
CA ILE A 321 -13.02 -11.98 -28.23
C ILE A 321 -12.16 -12.31 -29.45
N ASN A 322 -12.65 -13.22 -30.30
CA ASN A 322 -11.94 -13.71 -31.48
C ASN A 322 -10.49 -14.16 -31.17
N GLY A 323 -10.32 -14.87 -30.06
CA GLY A 323 -9.00 -15.33 -29.62
C GLY A 323 -8.10 -14.27 -28.97
N ARG A 324 -8.49 -12.99 -29.00
CA ARG A 324 -7.70 -11.89 -28.41
C ARG A 324 -8.18 -11.59 -27.01
N TRP A 325 -7.25 -11.41 -26.08
CA TRP A 325 -7.54 -10.95 -24.73
C TRP A 325 -8.08 -9.52 -24.76
N VAL A 326 -9.19 -9.28 -24.05
CA VAL A 326 -9.89 -7.97 -24.00
C VAL A 326 -9.81 -7.35 -22.61
N GLY A 327 -9.88 -8.15 -21.56
CA GLY A 327 -9.88 -7.65 -20.20
C GLY A 327 -9.94 -8.75 -19.15
N ALA A 328 -9.59 -8.40 -17.92
CA ALA A 328 -9.74 -9.25 -16.75
C ALA A 328 -9.88 -8.39 -15.50
N SER A 329 -10.51 -8.94 -14.46
CA SER A 329 -10.60 -8.30 -13.16
C SER A 329 -10.65 -9.33 -12.04
N SER A 330 -10.12 -8.93 -10.88
CA SER A 330 -10.22 -9.64 -9.60
C SER A 330 -10.87 -8.82 -8.49
N TRP A 331 -11.34 -7.60 -8.83
CA TRP A 331 -11.84 -6.62 -7.89
C TRP A 331 -13.31 -6.84 -7.56
N VAL A 332 -13.65 -7.44 -6.43
CA VAL A 332 -15.06 -7.69 -6.09
C VAL A 332 -15.85 -6.36 -6.04
N GLU A 333 -17.16 -6.38 -6.33
CA GLU A 333 -18.12 -5.28 -6.10
C GLU A 333 -18.16 -4.11 -7.11
N ASN A 334 -17.21 -3.98 -8.04
CA ASN A 334 -17.30 -2.98 -9.13
C ASN A 334 -17.90 -3.53 -10.43
N PRO A 335 -18.76 -2.79 -11.15
CA PRO A 335 -19.17 -3.15 -12.51
C PRO A 335 -17.97 -3.28 -13.45
N ARG A 336 -17.86 -4.42 -14.17
CA ARG A 336 -16.82 -4.67 -15.16
C ARG A 336 -17.12 -3.97 -16.46
N VAL A 337 -16.18 -3.14 -16.90
CA VAL A 337 -16.20 -2.46 -18.20
C VAL A 337 -14.82 -2.57 -18.84
N TYR A 338 -14.72 -3.27 -19.96
CA TYR A 338 -13.47 -3.46 -20.68
C TYR A 338 -13.51 -2.77 -22.04
N PRO A 339 -12.62 -1.78 -22.31
CA PRO A 339 -12.49 -1.24 -23.66
C PRO A 339 -11.97 -2.33 -24.61
N ILE A 340 -12.59 -2.44 -25.77
CA ILE A 340 -12.19 -3.39 -26.80
C ILE A 340 -11.22 -2.68 -27.74
N GLY A 341 -10.02 -3.25 -27.88
CA GLY A 341 -8.99 -2.69 -28.75
C GLY A 341 -9.40 -2.64 -30.23
N PRO A 342 -8.74 -1.79 -31.03
CA PRO A 342 -8.96 -1.78 -32.48
C PRO A 342 -8.68 -3.17 -33.07
N ASP A 343 -9.42 -3.53 -34.12
CA ASP A 343 -9.29 -4.79 -34.87
C ASP A 343 -9.60 -6.09 -34.09
N VAL A 344 -10.13 -6.00 -32.87
CA VAL A 344 -10.59 -7.19 -32.13
C VAL A 344 -11.95 -7.64 -32.66
N LEU A 345 -12.88 -6.71 -32.89
CA LEU A 345 -14.19 -7.00 -33.49
C LEU A 345 -14.10 -7.00 -35.02
N ARG A 346 -14.97 -7.78 -35.64
CA ARG A 346 -15.18 -7.77 -37.10
C ARG A 346 -16.68 -7.71 -37.44
N PRO A 347 -17.05 -7.24 -38.64
CA PRO A 347 -18.42 -7.36 -39.11
C PRO A 347 -18.91 -8.82 -39.09
N GLY A 348 -20.19 -9.00 -38.80
CA GLY A 348 -20.82 -10.31 -38.72
C GLY A 348 -20.39 -11.14 -37.51
N LYS A 349 -20.04 -12.41 -37.73
CA LYS A 349 -19.80 -13.40 -36.68
C LYS A 349 -18.54 -13.14 -35.85
N ASN A 350 -18.72 -13.05 -34.54
CA ASN A 350 -17.66 -12.93 -33.53
C ASN A 350 -17.82 -13.99 -32.43
N THR A 351 -16.71 -14.45 -31.86
CA THR A 351 -16.71 -15.41 -30.75
C THR A 351 -16.30 -14.71 -29.47
N VAL A 352 -17.14 -14.80 -28.44
CA VAL A 352 -16.87 -14.31 -27.08
C VAL A 352 -16.60 -15.50 -26.17
N VAL A 353 -15.50 -15.44 -25.42
CA VAL A 353 -15.13 -16.44 -24.41
C VAL A 353 -14.91 -15.73 -23.08
N ILE A 354 -15.53 -16.22 -22.02
CA ILE A 354 -15.41 -15.69 -20.67
C ILE A 354 -15.00 -16.82 -19.73
N ARG A 355 -13.86 -16.66 -19.05
CA ARG A 355 -13.49 -17.48 -17.90
C ARG A 355 -13.99 -16.80 -16.63
N VAL A 356 -14.60 -17.55 -15.72
CA VAL A 356 -15.07 -17.03 -14.42
C VAL A 356 -14.65 -17.96 -13.29
N LEU A 357 -14.03 -17.39 -12.26
CA LEU A 357 -13.92 -18.02 -10.95
C LEU A 357 -15.12 -17.60 -10.10
N LYS A 358 -15.75 -18.58 -9.45
CA LYS A 358 -16.70 -18.37 -8.36
C LYS A 358 -16.16 -19.00 -7.09
N THR A 359 -16.30 -18.31 -5.96
CA THR A 359 -15.91 -18.84 -4.64
C THR A 359 -17.06 -19.04 -3.66
N LYS A 360 -18.23 -18.46 -3.93
CA LYS A 360 -19.42 -18.57 -3.06
C LYS A 360 -20.58 -19.28 -3.77
N PRO A 361 -21.50 -19.94 -3.03
CA PRO A 361 -22.73 -20.48 -3.59
C PRO A 361 -23.54 -19.50 -4.44
N ASP A 362 -23.74 -18.28 -3.92
CA ASP A 362 -24.50 -17.18 -4.52
C ASP A 362 -23.64 -16.29 -5.45
N GLY A 363 -22.49 -16.79 -5.89
CA GLY A 363 -21.58 -16.08 -6.78
C GLY A 363 -21.79 -16.37 -8.27
N GLY A 364 -20.87 -15.88 -9.09
CA GLY A 364 -20.95 -15.92 -10.55
C GLY A 364 -21.31 -14.54 -11.11
N PHE A 365 -22.24 -14.49 -12.06
CA PHE A 365 -22.72 -13.23 -12.65
C PHE A 365 -23.89 -12.66 -11.81
N ASN A 366 -23.60 -11.66 -10.98
CA ASN A 366 -24.57 -11.02 -10.09
C ASN A 366 -25.25 -9.79 -10.74
N THR A 367 -24.97 -9.58 -12.03
CA THR A 367 -25.47 -8.46 -12.84
C THR A 367 -26.93 -8.63 -13.25
N PRO A 368 -27.74 -7.55 -13.26
CA PRO A 368 -29.06 -7.55 -13.89
C PRO A 368 -28.98 -7.95 -15.38
N ALA A 369 -30.01 -8.63 -15.87
CA ALA A 369 -30.02 -9.19 -17.24
C ALA A 369 -30.18 -8.15 -18.37
N GLY A 370 -30.03 -6.85 -18.09
CA GLY A 370 -29.98 -5.79 -19.11
C GLY A 370 -28.60 -5.13 -19.24
N ASP A 371 -27.66 -5.56 -18.38
CA ASP A 371 -26.36 -4.93 -18.22
C ASP A 371 -25.21 -5.84 -18.69
N LEU A 372 -25.48 -7.10 -19.10
CA LEU A 372 -24.48 -7.96 -19.74
C LEU A 372 -24.51 -7.71 -21.24
N LYS A 373 -23.63 -6.85 -21.75
CA LYS A 373 -23.70 -6.41 -23.16
C LYS A 373 -22.36 -5.98 -23.72
N ILE A 374 -22.27 -5.98 -25.05
CA ILE A 374 -21.23 -5.26 -25.78
C ILE A 374 -21.83 -3.96 -26.30
N VAL A 375 -21.23 -2.83 -25.96
CA VAL A 375 -21.60 -1.50 -26.48
C VAL A 375 -20.63 -1.17 -27.61
N LEU A 376 -21.15 -0.82 -28.79
CA LEU A 376 -20.39 -0.47 -29.98
C LEU A 376 -20.04 1.03 -29.99
N GLY A 377 -19.22 1.45 -30.97
CA GLY A 377 -18.67 2.81 -31.02
C GLY A 377 -19.71 3.94 -31.10
N ASP A 378 -20.88 3.66 -31.64
CA ASP A 378 -22.02 4.58 -31.74
C ASP A 378 -23.00 4.53 -30.54
N GLY A 379 -22.71 3.68 -29.55
CA GLY A 379 -23.56 3.46 -28.39
C GLY A 379 -24.66 2.41 -28.58
N SER A 380 -24.83 1.85 -29.78
CA SER A 380 -25.68 0.66 -29.97
C SER A 380 -25.10 -0.53 -29.20
N SER A 381 -25.91 -1.54 -28.89
CA SER A 381 -25.45 -2.66 -28.06
C SER A 381 -26.00 -4.03 -28.45
N VAL A 382 -25.19 -5.05 -28.22
CA VAL A 382 -25.54 -6.47 -28.37
C VAL A 382 -25.60 -7.12 -27.00
N ALA A 383 -26.75 -7.70 -26.67
CA ALA A 383 -27.01 -8.44 -25.44
C ALA A 383 -26.16 -9.72 -25.35
N LEU A 384 -25.56 -9.96 -24.18
CA LEU A 384 -24.83 -11.20 -23.88
C LEU A 384 -25.71 -12.22 -23.14
N GLU A 385 -26.93 -11.87 -22.79
CA GLU A 385 -27.94 -12.77 -22.25
C GLU A 385 -28.42 -13.80 -23.30
N GLY A 386 -28.76 -15.00 -22.84
CA GLY A 386 -29.26 -16.09 -23.70
C GLY A 386 -28.39 -17.33 -23.64
N ALA A 387 -28.38 -18.09 -24.74
CA ALA A 387 -27.71 -19.39 -24.83
C ALA A 387 -26.19 -19.25 -24.93
N TRP A 388 -25.49 -19.99 -24.06
CA TRP A 388 -24.04 -20.16 -24.03
C TRP A 388 -23.71 -21.65 -24.03
N LYS A 389 -22.46 -21.96 -24.35
CA LYS A 389 -21.86 -23.25 -24.01
C LYS A 389 -20.88 -23.04 -22.86
N GLY A 390 -20.74 -24.03 -21.99
CA GLY A 390 -19.85 -23.97 -20.84
C GLY A 390 -19.18 -25.29 -20.51
N ILE A 391 -18.05 -25.20 -19.81
CA ILE A 391 -17.31 -26.34 -19.29
C ILE A 391 -16.65 -25.98 -17.95
N VAL A 392 -16.59 -26.94 -17.03
CA VAL A 392 -15.79 -26.80 -15.80
C VAL A 392 -14.34 -27.08 -16.16
N SER A 393 -13.45 -26.13 -15.87
CA SER A 393 -12.01 -26.29 -16.03
C SER A 393 -11.43 -27.06 -14.84
N VAL A 394 -11.73 -26.58 -13.63
CA VAL A 394 -11.40 -27.20 -12.35
C VAL A 394 -12.46 -26.81 -11.32
N ASP A 395 -12.74 -27.72 -10.39
CA ASP A 395 -13.47 -27.42 -9.18
C ASP A 395 -12.61 -27.77 -7.96
N ALA A 396 -12.80 -27.02 -6.87
CA ALA A 396 -11.90 -27.04 -5.72
C ALA A 396 -12.06 -28.26 -4.80
N ARG A 397 -12.57 -29.38 -5.31
CA ARG A 397 -12.66 -30.65 -4.58
C ARG A 397 -11.32 -31.35 -4.65
N ALA A 398 -11.07 -32.28 -3.73
CA ALA A 398 -9.89 -33.13 -3.80
C ALA A 398 -9.79 -33.82 -5.19
N PRO A 399 -8.60 -33.84 -5.81
CA PRO A 399 -7.29 -33.51 -5.25
C PRO A 399 -6.83 -32.05 -5.43
N HIS A 400 -7.70 -31.12 -5.86
CA HIS A 400 -7.36 -29.73 -6.20
C HIS A 400 -8.00 -28.71 -5.25
N PRO A 401 -7.78 -28.78 -3.92
CA PRO A 401 -8.38 -27.83 -2.99
C PRO A 401 -7.94 -26.40 -3.31
N MET A 402 -8.81 -25.43 -3.04
CA MET A 402 -8.43 -24.01 -3.11
C MET A 402 -7.23 -23.73 -2.18
N PRO A 403 -6.34 -22.78 -2.53
CA PRO A 403 -5.42 -22.23 -1.56
C PRO A 403 -6.18 -21.62 -0.37
N LEU A 404 -5.55 -21.61 0.80
CA LEU A 404 -6.12 -21.11 2.06
C LEU A 404 -6.52 -19.63 2.01
N ALA A 405 -5.98 -18.92 1.03
CA ALA A 405 -5.97 -17.49 0.93
C ALA A 405 -6.02 -17.11 -0.58
N TYR A 406 -6.66 -15.99 -0.91
CA TYR A 406 -6.84 -15.50 -2.30
C TYR A 406 -6.23 -14.12 -2.49
N GLU A 407 -5.49 -13.64 -1.49
CA GLU A 407 -4.92 -12.32 -1.37
C GLU A 407 -3.96 -12.05 -2.52
N ASN A 408 -4.00 -10.80 -2.99
CA ASN A 408 -3.11 -10.29 -4.02
C ASN A 408 -1.65 -10.44 -3.57
N TYR A 409 -0.72 -10.70 -4.48
CA TYR A 409 0.70 -10.89 -4.15
C TYR A 409 1.27 -9.79 -3.23
N PRO A 410 1.04 -8.49 -3.44
CA PRO A 410 1.52 -7.44 -2.53
C PRO A 410 0.84 -7.42 -1.14
N THR A 411 -0.26 -8.15 -0.96
CA THR A 411 -0.99 -8.24 0.31
C THR A 411 -0.64 -9.49 1.12
N MET A 412 0.28 -10.33 0.64
CA MET A 412 0.77 -11.48 1.40
C MET A 412 1.65 -11.02 2.57
N PRO A 413 1.67 -11.74 3.70
CA PRO A 413 2.53 -11.38 4.82
C PRO A 413 4.02 -11.34 4.42
N SER A 414 4.76 -10.38 4.96
CA SER A 414 6.20 -10.17 4.79
C SER A 414 6.73 -9.85 3.37
N VAL A 415 5.99 -10.04 2.29
CA VAL A 415 6.59 -9.99 0.95
C VAL A 415 7.09 -8.60 0.53
N LEU A 416 6.45 -7.52 1.00
CA LEU A 416 6.90 -6.15 0.74
C LEU A 416 8.04 -5.74 1.67
N TYR A 417 8.07 -6.25 2.89
CA TYR A 417 9.24 -6.14 3.74
C TYR A 417 10.47 -6.72 3.02
N GLN A 418 10.36 -7.94 2.51
CA GLN A 418 11.49 -8.64 1.87
C GLN A 418 11.96 -7.97 0.58
N GLY A 419 11.03 -7.47 -0.24
CA GLY A 419 11.37 -6.92 -1.54
C GLY A 419 11.62 -5.40 -1.57
N MET A 420 11.02 -4.62 -0.66
CA MET A 420 11.11 -3.16 -0.66
C MET A 420 11.83 -2.58 0.55
N LEU A 421 11.57 -3.05 1.78
CA LEU A 421 12.12 -2.43 2.98
C LEU A 421 13.48 -3.01 3.39
N ARG A 422 13.60 -4.33 3.39
CA ARG A 422 14.82 -5.07 3.73
C ARG A 422 16.07 -4.60 2.97
N PRO A 423 16.02 -4.30 1.65
CA PRO A 423 17.19 -3.80 0.92
C PRO A 423 17.57 -2.34 1.23
N LEU A 424 16.70 -1.57 1.90
CA LEU A 424 16.99 -0.20 2.36
C LEU A 424 17.71 -0.20 3.71
N ALA A 425 17.54 -1.24 4.52
CA ALA A 425 18.28 -1.37 5.77
C ALA A 425 19.77 -1.68 5.49
N PRO A 426 20.73 -0.96 6.10
CA PRO A 426 20.58 -0.08 7.27
C PRO A 426 20.82 1.42 6.96
N LEU A 427 20.12 2.03 6.00
CA LEU A 427 20.23 3.49 5.77
C LEU A 427 20.02 4.27 7.07
N ALA A 428 20.80 5.33 7.26
CA ALA A 428 20.60 6.25 8.37
C ALA A 428 19.32 7.09 8.15
N LEU A 429 18.48 7.20 9.19
CA LEU A 429 17.17 7.88 9.13
C LEU A 429 16.99 8.87 10.28
N THR A 430 16.27 9.96 10.05
CA THR A 430 15.70 10.81 11.10
C THR A 430 14.49 10.15 11.72
N GLY A 431 13.61 9.56 10.92
CA GLY A 431 12.38 8.91 11.41
C GLY A 431 11.56 8.27 10.29
N ALA A 432 10.36 7.80 10.65
CA ALA A 432 9.39 7.22 9.71
C ALA A 432 8.02 7.89 9.83
N LEU A 433 7.34 8.00 8.69
CA LEU A 433 5.95 8.44 8.55
C LEU A 433 5.13 7.24 8.06
N TRP A 434 4.04 6.92 8.75
CA TRP A 434 3.23 5.75 8.49
C TRP A 434 1.77 6.14 8.26
N TYR A 435 1.28 5.94 7.04
CA TYR A 435 -0.14 6.17 6.70
C TYR A 435 -0.74 4.89 6.14
N GLN A 436 -1.37 4.13 7.04
CA GLN A 436 -2.01 2.85 6.77
C GLN A 436 -2.98 2.51 7.91
N GLY A 437 -4.02 1.76 7.58
CA GLY A 437 -4.92 1.11 8.52
C GLY A 437 -6.18 0.57 7.84
N GLU A 438 -6.50 1.08 6.66
CA GLU A 438 -7.71 0.79 5.90
C GLU A 438 -7.80 -0.70 5.55
N ALA A 439 -6.70 -1.31 5.12
CA ALA A 439 -6.66 -2.74 4.79
C ALA A 439 -6.79 -3.65 6.03
N ASN A 440 -6.47 -3.14 7.23
CA ASN A 440 -6.59 -3.89 8.48
C ASN A 440 -7.91 -3.63 9.23
N GLN A 441 -8.82 -2.78 8.71
CA GLN A 441 -10.07 -2.44 9.42
C GLN A 441 -10.91 -3.67 9.79
N PHE A 442 -10.93 -4.69 8.93
CA PHE A 442 -11.71 -5.92 9.13
C PHE A 442 -11.09 -6.84 10.21
N LYS A 443 -9.88 -6.53 10.66
CA LYS A 443 -9.13 -7.24 11.71
C LYS A 443 -8.57 -6.25 12.74
N ALA A 444 -9.33 -5.21 13.09
CA ALA A 444 -8.83 -4.12 13.93
C ALA A 444 -8.19 -4.59 15.24
N GLN A 445 -8.75 -5.60 15.92
CA GLN A 445 -8.14 -6.13 17.15
C GLN A 445 -6.74 -6.73 16.93
N GLN A 446 -6.50 -7.37 15.79
CA GLN A 446 -5.17 -7.84 15.40
C GLN A 446 -4.20 -6.67 15.21
N TYR A 447 -4.68 -5.54 14.68
CA TYR A 447 -3.85 -4.35 14.45
C TYR A 447 -3.23 -3.78 15.73
N ARG A 448 -3.92 -3.94 16.87
CA ARG A 448 -3.46 -3.48 18.19
C ARG A 448 -2.12 -4.12 18.61
N THR A 449 -1.89 -5.38 18.25
CA THR A 449 -0.62 -6.07 18.51
C THR A 449 0.35 -5.97 17.33
N LEU A 450 -0.19 -5.91 16.11
CA LEU A 450 0.58 -5.90 14.87
C LEU A 450 1.39 -4.63 14.69
N LEU A 451 0.78 -3.45 14.83
CA LEU A 451 1.45 -2.18 14.54
C LEU A 451 2.63 -1.88 15.51
N PRO A 452 2.52 -2.08 16.83
CA PRO A 452 3.67 -1.93 17.73
C PRO A 452 4.81 -2.89 17.40
N ALA A 453 4.47 -4.15 17.08
CA ALA A 453 5.47 -5.13 16.66
C ALA A 453 6.17 -4.72 15.36
N MET A 454 5.44 -4.19 14.38
CA MET A 454 6.02 -3.65 13.14
C MET A 454 6.96 -2.48 13.40
N ILE A 455 6.59 -1.53 14.27
CA ILE A 455 7.45 -0.41 14.65
C ILE A 455 8.77 -0.91 15.26
N THR A 456 8.69 -1.87 16.18
CA THR A 456 9.88 -2.51 16.78
C THR A 456 10.70 -3.27 15.74
N ASP A 457 10.05 -3.97 14.81
CA ASP A 457 10.68 -4.74 13.74
C ASP A 457 11.48 -3.84 12.79
N TRP A 458 10.91 -2.70 12.38
CA TRP A 458 11.61 -1.69 11.57
C TRP A 458 12.78 -1.09 12.32
N ARG A 459 12.60 -0.70 13.58
CA ARG A 459 13.70 -0.16 14.42
C ARG A 459 14.83 -1.17 14.57
N THR A 460 14.51 -2.45 14.68
CA THR A 460 15.48 -3.54 14.73
C THR A 460 16.21 -3.70 13.39
N ALA A 461 15.48 -3.69 12.27
CA ALA A 461 16.06 -3.82 10.94
C ALA A 461 17.05 -2.69 10.60
N PHE A 462 16.71 -1.45 10.97
CA PHE A 462 17.56 -0.28 10.74
C PHE A 462 18.65 -0.09 11.80
N GLY A 463 18.50 -0.69 12.99
CA GLY A 463 19.54 -0.72 14.03
C GLY A 463 19.89 0.63 14.63
N GLN A 464 18.94 1.57 14.69
CA GLN A 464 19.16 2.98 15.09
C GLN A 464 18.41 3.39 16.37
N GLY A 465 17.98 2.42 17.17
CA GLY A 465 17.19 2.65 18.37
C GLY A 465 15.78 3.15 18.09
N ASP A 466 15.21 3.89 19.03
CA ASP A 466 13.83 4.42 18.94
C ASP A 466 13.76 5.71 18.12
N PHE A 467 14.02 5.63 16.81
CA PHE A 467 13.81 6.78 15.94
C PHE A 467 12.31 7.20 15.92
N PRO A 468 12.01 8.50 15.77
CA PRO A 468 10.66 9.02 15.61
C PRO A 468 9.79 8.24 14.62
N PHE A 469 8.61 7.82 15.05
CA PHE A 469 7.66 7.07 14.22
C PHE A 469 6.28 7.72 14.27
N TYR A 470 5.89 8.43 13.21
CA TYR A 470 4.64 9.18 13.20
C TYR A 470 3.56 8.46 12.41
N ILE A 471 2.42 8.28 13.06
CA ILE A 471 1.25 7.56 12.55
C ILE A 471 0.22 8.60 12.09
N VAL A 472 -0.36 8.38 10.93
CA VAL A 472 -1.52 9.13 10.45
C VAL A 472 -2.77 8.38 10.84
N SER A 473 -3.66 8.99 11.63
CA SER A 473 -4.95 8.36 11.93
C SER A 473 -5.76 8.15 10.64
N LEU A 474 -6.70 7.20 10.62
CA LEU A 474 -7.64 7.13 9.50
C LEU A 474 -8.55 8.36 9.45
N PRO A 475 -8.83 8.93 8.27
CA PRO A 475 -9.72 10.07 8.11
C PRO A 475 -11.19 9.68 8.29
N ALA A 476 -12.13 10.62 8.17
CA ALA A 476 -13.54 10.26 7.98
C ALA A 476 -13.76 9.54 6.64
N PHE A 477 -14.59 8.50 6.63
CA PHE A 477 -14.93 7.72 5.44
C PHE A 477 -16.26 6.97 5.64
N MET A 478 -16.94 6.60 4.55
CA MET A 478 -18.26 5.96 4.49
C MET A 478 -19.42 6.91 4.79
N GLN A 479 -20.64 6.41 4.62
CA GLN A 479 -21.85 7.17 4.94
C GLN A 479 -21.98 7.39 6.44
N ARG A 480 -22.33 8.63 6.82
CA ARG A 480 -22.57 9.00 8.21
C ARG A 480 -23.80 8.26 8.73
N GLN A 481 -23.70 7.70 9.94
CA GLN A 481 -24.85 7.09 10.60
C GLN A 481 -25.76 8.15 11.21
N ALA A 482 -27.07 7.98 11.02
CA ALA A 482 -28.07 8.87 11.58
C ALA A 482 -28.19 8.72 13.10
N GLU A 483 -28.06 7.49 13.61
CA GLU A 483 -28.09 7.14 15.02
C GLU A 483 -26.67 6.88 15.55
N PRO A 484 -26.41 7.08 16.85
CA PRO A 484 -25.11 6.80 17.42
C PRO A 484 -24.86 5.28 17.39
N PRO A 485 -23.70 4.81 16.92
CA PRO A 485 -23.46 3.38 16.78
C PRO A 485 -23.43 2.68 18.14
N SER A 486 -24.18 1.57 18.26
CA SER A 486 -24.13 0.72 19.45
C SER A 486 -22.76 0.04 19.57
N THR A 487 -22.20 -0.42 18.45
CA THR A 487 -20.87 -1.02 18.34
C THR A 487 -19.98 -0.21 17.40
N ALA A 488 -18.66 -0.23 17.65
CA ALA A 488 -17.69 0.43 16.80
C ALA A 488 -17.44 -0.37 15.52
N ASP A 489 -17.56 0.27 14.36
CA ASP A 489 -17.07 -0.29 13.11
C ASP A 489 -15.52 -0.43 13.12
N GLY A 490 -14.99 -1.25 12.20
CA GLY A 490 -13.56 -1.51 12.12
C GLY A 490 -12.71 -0.25 11.90
N TRP A 491 -13.25 0.74 11.18
CA TRP A 491 -12.58 2.00 10.88
C TRP A 491 -12.37 2.85 12.14
N THR A 492 -13.41 2.95 12.97
CA THR A 492 -13.43 3.62 14.26
C THR A 492 -12.49 2.92 15.24
N GLN A 493 -12.49 1.58 15.26
CA GLN A 493 -11.56 0.79 16.09
C GLN A 493 -10.10 1.03 15.70
N ILE A 494 -9.78 1.07 14.39
CA ILE A 494 -8.42 1.37 13.93
C ILE A 494 -7.98 2.76 14.39
N ARG A 495 -8.84 3.79 14.32
CA ARG A 495 -8.50 5.13 14.84
C ARG A 495 -8.15 5.08 16.32
N GLU A 496 -8.97 4.44 17.15
CA GLU A 496 -8.69 4.25 18.58
C GLU A 496 -7.31 3.63 18.80
N ILE A 497 -7.03 2.54 18.09
CA ILE A 497 -5.78 1.80 18.20
C ILE A 497 -4.57 2.65 17.76
N GLN A 498 -4.67 3.39 16.66
CA GLN A 498 -3.60 4.29 16.20
C GLN A 498 -3.30 5.38 17.23
N MET A 499 -4.31 5.90 17.93
CA MET A 499 -4.13 6.88 19.00
C MET A 499 -3.50 6.25 20.25
N GLU A 500 -3.95 5.05 20.65
CA GLU A 500 -3.37 4.29 21.76
C GLU A 500 -1.87 4.01 21.52
N ILE A 501 -1.53 3.56 20.32
CA ILE A 501 -0.15 3.23 19.94
C ILE A 501 0.72 4.48 19.89
N GLY A 502 0.24 5.58 19.31
CA GLY A 502 0.97 6.85 19.29
C GLY A 502 1.30 7.40 20.68
N ARG A 503 0.52 7.06 21.71
CA ARG A 503 0.77 7.47 23.10
C ARG A 503 1.64 6.49 23.88
N SER A 504 1.51 5.20 23.60
CA SER A 504 2.14 4.13 24.39
C SER A 504 3.50 3.67 23.86
N VAL A 505 3.76 3.80 22.55
CA VAL A 505 5.04 3.44 21.94
C VAL A 505 6.03 4.60 22.05
N ARG A 506 7.20 4.34 22.62
CA ARG A 506 8.25 5.35 22.79
C ARG A 506 8.64 5.98 21.45
N ALA A 507 8.77 7.31 21.44
CA ALA A 507 9.09 8.11 20.26
C ALA A 507 8.11 7.91 19.08
N ALA A 508 6.91 7.37 19.35
CA ALA A 508 5.82 7.42 18.41
C ALA A 508 4.95 8.67 18.65
N GLY A 509 4.13 9.01 17.67
CA GLY A 509 3.11 10.05 17.80
C GLY A 509 2.07 9.88 16.70
N THR A 510 0.84 10.32 16.95
CA THR A 510 -0.27 10.19 15.99
C THR A 510 -0.83 11.55 15.66
N ILE A 511 -1.03 11.85 14.38
CA ILE A 511 -1.81 13.01 13.95
C ILE A 511 -3.27 12.62 13.76
N ILE A 512 -4.18 13.55 14.06
CA ILE A 512 -5.61 13.38 13.83
C ILE A 512 -5.98 13.92 12.44
N THR A 513 -6.81 13.19 11.71
CA THR A 513 -7.22 13.46 10.31
C THR A 513 -8.71 13.24 10.08
N VAL A 514 -9.50 13.05 11.14
CA VAL A 514 -10.94 12.80 11.03
C VAL A 514 -11.67 13.90 10.24
N ASP A 515 -11.14 15.12 10.21
CA ASP A 515 -11.65 16.29 9.50
C ASP A 515 -11.18 16.42 8.04
N THR A 516 -10.27 15.57 7.57
CA THR A 516 -9.75 15.60 6.20
C THR A 516 -10.34 14.49 5.33
N GLY A 517 -11.48 13.93 5.74
CA GLY A 517 -12.11 12.78 5.10
C GLY A 517 -13.09 13.13 3.98
N ASP A 518 -13.60 12.09 3.34
CA ASP A 518 -14.62 12.15 2.30
C ASP A 518 -15.51 10.89 2.44
N ALA A 519 -16.83 11.07 2.44
CA ALA A 519 -17.78 9.97 2.65
C ALA A 519 -17.66 8.88 1.57
N ASP A 520 -17.37 9.28 0.34
CA ASP A 520 -17.45 8.42 -0.85
C ASP A 520 -16.08 8.10 -1.43
N ASN A 521 -15.01 8.64 -0.85
CA ASN A 521 -13.65 8.46 -1.32
C ASN A 521 -12.70 8.08 -0.19
N ILE A 522 -12.26 6.82 -0.21
CA ILE A 522 -11.27 6.28 0.74
C ILE A 522 -9.89 6.96 0.62
N HIS A 523 -9.64 7.68 -0.48
CA HIS A 523 -8.44 8.47 -0.74
C HIS A 523 -8.78 9.98 -0.77
N PRO A 524 -9.15 10.60 0.37
CA PRO A 524 -9.57 11.99 0.38
C PRO A 524 -8.45 12.90 -0.14
N THR A 525 -8.80 13.88 -0.96
CA THR A 525 -7.85 14.72 -1.68
C THR A 525 -7.22 15.82 -0.80
N GLU A 526 -7.75 16.01 0.42
CA GLU A 526 -7.21 16.95 1.42
C GLU A 526 -5.94 16.42 2.07
N LYS A 527 -4.79 16.66 1.44
CA LYS A 527 -3.49 16.19 1.91
C LYS A 527 -2.64 17.24 2.63
N VAL A 528 -2.95 18.53 2.47
CA VAL A 528 -2.19 19.62 3.12
C VAL A 528 -2.19 19.48 4.64
N PRO A 529 -3.35 19.37 5.33
CA PRO A 529 -3.34 19.30 6.79
C PRO A 529 -2.63 18.04 7.29
N VAL A 530 -2.69 16.94 6.53
CA VAL A 530 -2.02 15.67 6.89
C VAL A 530 -0.50 15.85 6.93
N GLY A 531 0.10 16.37 5.85
CA GLY A 531 1.55 16.59 5.81
C GLY A 531 2.02 17.65 6.80
N GLU A 532 1.26 18.73 6.96
CA GLU A 532 1.61 19.80 7.90
C GLU A 532 1.53 19.36 9.36
N ARG A 533 0.53 18.56 9.75
CA ARG A 533 0.44 18.01 11.11
C ARG A 533 1.58 17.05 11.42
N LEU A 534 2.02 16.25 10.45
CA LEU A 534 3.23 15.43 10.59
C LEU A 534 4.47 16.32 10.78
N ALA A 535 4.54 17.43 10.05
CA ALA A 535 5.64 18.38 10.19
C ALA A 535 5.65 19.05 11.56
N LEU A 536 4.49 19.37 12.15
CA LEU A 536 4.41 19.88 13.53
C LEU A 536 5.01 18.89 14.54
N LEU A 537 4.72 17.59 14.42
CA LEU A 537 5.35 16.55 15.26
C LEU A 537 6.87 16.54 15.09
N ALA A 538 7.38 16.61 13.86
CA ALA A 538 8.82 16.66 13.60
C ALA A 538 9.44 17.94 14.19
N LEU A 539 8.86 19.10 13.94
CA LEU A 539 9.33 20.41 14.43
C LEU A 539 9.48 20.41 15.95
N LYS A 540 8.49 19.86 16.68
CA LYS A 540 8.57 19.73 18.13
C LYS A 540 9.63 18.72 18.58
N ASN A 541 9.55 17.49 18.07
CA ASN A 541 10.29 16.36 18.64
C ASN A 541 11.72 16.19 18.11
N VAL A 542 12.01 16.72 16.92
CA VAL A 542 13.33 16.62 16.26
C VAL A 542 14.05 17.97 16.27
N TYR A 543 13.34 19.07 16.06
CA TYR A 543 13.93 20.41 15.94
C TYR A 543 13.76 21.28 17.18
N GLY A 544 13.09 20.78 18.23
CA GLY A 544 12.92 21.48 19.50
C GLY A 544 12.11 22.77 19.39
N ARG A 545 11.24 22.90 18.38
CA ARG A 545 10.35 24.06 18.22
C ARG A 545 9.19 23.98 19.21
N ASP A 546 8.86 25.13 19.79
CA ASP A 546 7.66 25.28 20.60
C ASP A 546 6.45 25.47 19.68
N VAL A 547 5.83 24.36 19.30
CA VAL A 547 4.67 24.32 18.42
C VAL A 547 3.62 23.35 18.97
N VAL A 548 2.36 23.66 18.70
CA VAL A 548 1.22 22.86 19.12
C VAL A 548 1.05 21.69 18.15
N THR A 549 0.95 20.48 18.68
CA THR A 549 0.99 19.24 17.87
C THR A 549 -0.24 18.37 18.00
N ALA A 550 -1.11 18.65 18.97
CA ALA A 550 -2.31 17.88 19.24
C ALA A 550 -3.50 18.83 19.42
N GLY A 551 -4.67 18.39 18.97
CA GLY A 551 -5.95 19.01 19.33
C GLY A 551 -6.48 18.48 20.66
N PRO A 552 -7.66 18.95 21.11
CA PRO A 552 -8.23 18.58 22.39
C PRO A 552 -8.30 17.06 22.56
N THR A 553 -7.71 16.56 23.64
CA THR A 553 -7.62 15.12 23.93
C THR A 553 -8.35 14.81 25.23
N PHE A 554 -9.23 13.81 25.21
CA PHE A 554 -9.96 13.39 26.41
C PHE A 554 -9.03 13.10 27.58
N ALA A 555 -9.27 13.76 28.72
CA ALA A 555 -8.47 13.64 29.93
C ALA A 555 -9.23 12.93 31.05
N LYS A 556 -10.44 13.40 31.37
CA LYS A 556 -11.29 12.82 32.41
C LYS A 556 -12.75 13.19 32.20
N LEU A 557 -13.61 12.38 32.83
CA LEU A 557 -15.05 12.59 32.88
C LEU A 557 -15.47 12.96 34.30
N GLU A 558 -16.35 13.94 34.44
CA GLU A 558 -16.95 14.38 35.70
C GLU A 558 -18.48 14.25 35.59
N ALA A 559 -19.09 13.54 36.54
CA ALA A 559 -20.54 13.40 36.58
C ALA A 559 -21.21 14.65 37.16
N LEU A 560 -22.27 15.10 36.51
CA LEU A 560 -23.15 16.17 36.96
C LEU A 560 -24.58 15.64 37.07
N PRO A 561 -25.47 16.29 37.85
CA PRO A 561 -26.89 15.99 37.78
C PRO A 561 -27.42 16.15 36.34
N GLY A 562 -27.82 15.05 35.70
CA GLY A 562 -28.38 15.05 34.34
C GLY A 562 -27.39 15.25 33.19
N ALA A 563 -26.08 15.30 33.46
CA ALA A 563 -25.08 15.64 32.44
C ALA A 563 -23.70 15.04 32.76
N LEU A 564 -22.81 15.09 31.77
CA LEU A 564 -21.40 14.79 31.94
C LEU A 564 -20.55 16.00 31.54
N ARG A 565 -19.53 16.31 32.32
CA ARG A 565 -18.48 17.27 31.96
C ARG A 565 -17.22 16.54 31.52
N ILE A 566 -16.75 16.88 30.34
CA ILE A 566 -15.58 16.30 29.69
C ILE A 566 -14.44 17.30 29.81
N HIS A 567 -13.34 16.86 30.41
CA HIS A 567 -12.12 17.64 30.53
C HIS A 567 -11.13 17.20 29.45
N TYR A 568 -10.45 18.17 28.83
CA TYR A 568 -9.50 17.92 27.75
C TYR A 568 -8.08 18.37 28.15
N THR A 569 -7.07 17.67 27.64
CA THR A 569 -5.73 18.21 27.46
C THR A 569 -5.62 18.87 26.08
N ASP A 570 -4.50 19.57 25.82
CA ASP A 570 -4.15 20.10 24.49
C ASP A 570 -5.18 21.09 23.91
N THR A 571 -5.85 21.84 24.80
CA THR A 571 -6.84 22.86 24.42
C THR A 571 -6.23 24.13 23.86
N ASP A 572 -4.93 24.35 24.09
CA ASP A 572 -4.11 25.46 23.57
C ASP A 572 -4.89 26.74 23.21
N GLY A 573 -5.06 27.63 24.20
CA GLY A 573 -5.84 28.86 24.02
C GLY A 573 -7.36 28.70 24.06
N GLY A 574 -7.87 27.48 24.24
CA GLY A 574 -9.27 27.18 24.49
C GLY A 574 -9.94 26.34 23.40
N LEU A 575 -11.13 25.84 23.71
CA LEU A 575 -11.92 25.03 22.79
C LEU A 575 -12.65 25.89 21.76
N VAL A 576 -12.54 25.50 20.49
CA VAL A 576 -13.13 26.17 19.34
C VAL A 576 -14.12 25.22 18.65
N VAL A 577 -15.28 25.75 18.27
CA VAL A 577 -16.29 25.05 17.47
C VAL A 577 -16.14 25.49 16.02
N LYS A 578 -15.93 24.55 15.10
CA LYS A 578 -16.00 24.81 13.66
C LYS A 578 -17.34 24.36 13.11
N GLY A 579 -18.04 25.26 12.41
CA GLY A 579 -19.42 25.04 11.96
C GLY A 579 -20.44 25.63 12.94
N ASP A 580 -21.71 25.29 12.76
CA ASP A 580 -22.82 25.96 13.46
C ASP A 580 -22.96 25.53 14.93
N LYS A 581 -22.58 24.28 15.26
CA LYS A 581 -22.68 23.74 16.63
C LYS A 581 -21.67 22.63 16.92
N LEU A 582 -21.47 22.34 18.21
CA LEU A 582 -20.84 21.10 18.63
C LEU A 582 -21.73 19.92 18.23
N GLY A 583 -21.11 18.88 17.66
CA GLY A 583 -21.80 17.68 17.22
C GLY A 583 -20.99 16.43 17.54
N GLU A 584 -21.57 15.28 17.22
CA GLU A 584 -20.92 13.96 17.34
C GLU A 584 -20.63 13.51 18.79
N PHE A 585 -21.40 14.00 19.76
CA PHE A 585 -21.39 13.49 21.14
C PHE A 585 -22.56 12.55 21.38
N ALA A 586 -22.28 11.35 21.86
CA ALA A 586 -23.31 10.40 22.30
C ALA A 586 -23.09 10.05 23.78
N VAL A 587 -24.18 9.90 24.53
CA VAL A 587 -24.15 9.47 25.94
C VAL A 587 -24.95 8.19 26.13
N ALA A 588 -24.58 7.42 27.14
CA ALA A 588 -25.30 6.21 27.54
C ALA A 588 -25.48 6.15 29.06
N GLY A 589 -26.61 5.60 29.48
CA GLY A 589 -26.92 5.30 30.88
C GLY A 589 -26.47 3.89 31.26
N ALA A 590 -26.98 3.40 32.39
CA ALA A 590 -26.69 2.05 32.89
C ALA A 590 -27.17 0.92 31.95
N ASP A 591 -28.13 1.20 31.08
CA ASP A 591 -28.66 0.29 30.06
C ASP A 591 -27.72 0.10 28.86
N ARG A 592 -26.68 0.93 28.74
CA ARG A 592 -25.69 0.95 27.66
C ARG A 592 -26.26 1.25 26.28
N THR A 593 -27.43 1.89 26.23
CA THR A 593 -28.01 2.39 24.98
C THR A 593 -27.45 3.78 24.70
N TRP A 594 -26.98 4.00 23.48
CA TRP A 594 -26.39 5.28 23.07
C TRP A 594 -27.46 6.20 22.50
N HIS A 595 -27.48 7.44 22.97
CA HIS A 595 -28.32 8.51 22.45
C HIS A 595 -27.44 9.71 22.10
N TRP A 596 -27.79 10.43 21.03
CA TRP A 596 -27.13 11.69 20.73
C TRP A 596 -27.33 12.68 21.90
N ALA A 597 -26.32 13.50 22.14
CA ALA A 597 -26.30 14.48 23.21
C ALA A 597 -26.14 15.89 22.65
N GLU A 598 -26.82 16.84 23.28
CA GLU A 598 -26.51 18.26 23.13
C GLU A 598 -25.22 18.56 23.89
N ALA A 599 -24.36 19.37 23.29
CA ALA A 599 -23.02 19.67 23.79
C ALA A 599 -22.75 21.17 23.77
N ARG A 600 -22.11 21.68 24.83
CA ARG A 600 -21.69 23.08 24.92
C ARG A 600 -20.30 23.22 25.53
N VAL A 601 -19.53 24.20 25.06
CA VAL A 601 -18.23 24.56 25.63
C VAL A 601 -18.44 25.38 26.91
N GLU A 602 -17.77 24.99 28.00
CA GLU A 602 -17.65 25.74 29.25
C GLU A 602 -16.15 25.84 29.61
N GLY A 603 -15.50 26.94 29.20
CA GLY A 603 -14.04 27.10 29.33
C GLY A 603 -13.28 26.05 28.51
N ASP A 604 -12.38 25.31 29.16
CA ASP A 604 -11.63 24.19 28.57
C ASP A 604 -12.36 22.84 28.67
N THR A 605 -13.67 22.87 28.96
CA THR A 605 -14.48 21.66 29.12
C THR A 605 -15.67 21.66 28.17
N VAL A 606 -16.21 20.47 27.90
CA VAL A 606 -17.49 20.32 27.19
C VAL A 606 -18.49 19.67 28.14
N VAL A 607 -19.67 20.25 28.28
CA VAL A 607 -20.79 19.64 29.01
C VAL A 607 -21.76 19.03 28.01
N VAL A 608 -22.07 17.75 28.20
CA VAL A 608 -22.98 16.97 27.36
C VAL A 608 -24.19 16.46 28.15
N SER A 609 -25.36 16.45 27.54
CA SER A 609 -26.60 15.94 28.13
C SER A 609 -27.59 15.48 27.06
N SER A 610 -28.42 14.50 27.40
CA SER A 610 -29.54 14.07 26.54
C SER A 610 -30.80 13.88 27.39
N PRO A 611 -31.98 14.37 26.97
CA PRO A 611 -33.24 14.14 27.69
C PRO A 611 -33.64 12.67 27.72
N GLU A 612 -33.11 11.86 26.80
CA GLU A 612 -33.33 10.41 26.72
C GLU A 612 -32.48 9.64 27.74
N VAL A 613 -31.44 10.27 28.30
CA VAL A 613 -30.51 9.67 29.27
C VAL A 613 -30.42 10.56 30.51
N PRO A 614 -31.36 10.45 31.46
CA PRO A 614 -31.38 11.29 32.66
C PRO A 614 -30.18 11.09 33.60
N GLU A 615 -29.55 9.91 33.56
CA GLU A 615 -28.38 9.55 34.36
C GLU A 615 -27.25 9.02 33.46
N PRO A 616 -26.57 9.91 32.71
CA PRO A 616 -25.51 9.48 31.80
C PRO A 616 -24.28 9.02 32.59
N ILE A 617 -23.70 7.88 32.21
CA ILE A 617 -22.50 7.30 32.84
C ILE A 617 -21.32 7.18 31.87
N ALA A 618 -21.58 7.27 30.57
CA ALA A 618 -20.55 7.17 29.53
C ALA A 618 -20.81 8.16 28.41
N VAL A 619 -19.72 8.55 27.72
CA VAL A 619 -19.74 9.44 26.58
C VAL A 619 -18.79 8.95 25.48
N ARG A 620 -19.20 9.19 24.23
CA ARG A 620 -18.41 9.00 23.01
C ARG A 620 -18.38 10.30 22.23
N TYR A 621 -17.23 10.61 21.62
CA TYR A 621 -17.08 11.74 20.69
C TYR A 621 -16.53 11.24 19.35
N ALA A 622 -17.18 11.64 18.25
CA ALA A 622 -16.79 11.30 16.88
C ALA A 622 -16.58 9.79 16.66
N TRP A 623 -17.41 8.98 17.32
CA TRP A 623 -17.28 7.52 17.42
C TRP A 623 -18.04 6.78 16.31
N GLN A 624 -17.70 7.09 15.07
CA GLN A 624 -18.20 6.42 13.86
C GLN A 624 -17.24 6.65 12.70
N ALA A 625 -17.37 5.90 11.60
CA ALA A 625 -16.51 6.02 10.41
C ALA A 625 -16.50 7.42 9.75
N ASN A 626 -17.63 8.13 9.72
CA ASN A 626 -17.73 9.48 9.13
C ASN A 626 -18.45 10.50 10.05
N PRO A 627 -17.77 11.00 11.10
CA PRO A 627 -18.33 12.00 12.00
C PRO A 627 -18.06 13.43 11.48
N LEU A 628 -18.96 14.37 11.78
CA LEU A 628 -18.77 15.80 11.45
C LEU A 628 -17.65 16.50 12.26
N ALA A 629 -17.16 15.88 13.34
CA ALA A 629 -15.99 16.26 14.15
C ALA A 629 -15.72 17.78 14.30
N THR A 630 -16.62 18.52 14.97
CA THR A 630 -16.60 19.99 15.00
C THR A 630 -15.80 20.64 16.14
N LEU A 631 -15.20 19.86 17.04
CA LEU A 631 -14.40 20.37 18.17
C LEU A 631 -12.92 20.51 17.81
N TYR A 632 -12.34 21.67 18.06
CA TYR A 632 -10.95 22.04 17.79
C TYR A 632 -10.33 22.79 18.98
N ASN A 633 -9.02 22.99 18.98
CA ASN A 633 -8.36 24.00 19.83
C ASN A 633 -8.13 25.32 19.06
N ALA A 634 -7.64 26.35 19.74
CA ALA A 634 -7.36 27.64 19.12
C ALA A 634 -6.23 27.60 18.07
N ALA A 635 -5.32 26.62 18.16
CA ALA A 635 -4.34 26.31 17.11
C ALA A 635 -4.95 25.67 15.85
N GLY A 636 -6.26 25.40 15.83
CA GLY A 636 -6.96 24.86 14.68
C GLY A 636 -6.77 23.36 14.45
N LEU A 637 -6.32 22.61 15.46
CA LEU A 637 -6.19 21.15 15.43
C LEU A 637 -7.46 20.47 15.96
N PRO A 638 -7.96 19.42 15.26
CA PRO A 638 -9.20 18.74 15.63
C PRO A 638 -9.02 17.93 16.90
N ALA A 639 -10.08 17.84 17.70
CA ALA A 639 -10.12 16.98 18.86
C ALA A 639 -10.03 15.51 18.45
N ALA A 640 -9.30 14.73 19.27
CA ALA A 640 -9.17 13.30 19.06
C ALA A 640 -10.51 12.60 19.35
N PRO A 641 -11.04 11.75 18.44
CA PRO A 641 -12.17 10.87 18.76
C PRO A 641 -11.89 10.03 20.00
N PHE A 642 -12.91 9.76 20.82
CA PHE A 642 -12.72 8.97 22.04
C PHE A 642 -14.01 8.31 22.51
N ARG A 643 -13.85 7.37 23.42
CA ARG A 643 -14.92 6.81 24.26
C ARG A 643 -14.49 6.77 25.72
N SER A 644 -15.44 6.86 26.65
CA SER A 644 -15.18 6.69 28.09
C SER A 644 -15.59 5.31 28.61
N ASP A 645 -16.29 4.50 27.81
CA ASP A 645 -16.70 3.14 28.14
C ASP A 645 -15.62 2.10 27.82
N ASN A 646 -15.76 0.91 28.41
CA ASN A 646 -14.88 -0.24 28.20
C ASN A 646 -15.62 -1.52 27.79
N TRP A 647 -16.89 -1.42 27.40
CA TRP A 647 -17.74 -2.56 27.08
C TRP A 647 -17.91 -2.82 25.57
#